data_AF-A0A2T8T5A8-F1
#
_entry.id   AF-A0A2T8T5A8-F1
#
_cell.length_a   1.000
_cell.length_b   1.000
_cell.length_c   1.000
_cell.angle_alpha   90.00
_cell.angle_beta   90.00
_cell.angle_gamma   90.00
#
_symmetry.space_group_name_H-M   'P 1'
#
loop_
_entity.id
_entity.type
_entity.pdbx_description
1 polymer ?
#
loop_
_entity_poly.entity_id
_entity_poly.type
_entity_poly.pdbx_seq_one_letter_code
_entity_poly.pdbx_strand_id
1 'polypeptide(L)'
;MKITNPEALMAASISRRSLVKTSAIGSLALASSAFTLPFSRIAHAAADLASGNVAEKAVWSSCTVNCGSRCLLRLHVKDDTVYWVESDTTGNDEYGNHQVRACLRGRSIRRRMNHPDRLKYPMKRVGKRGEGKFERISWDEALDTIGDNLKRILKDYGNEAVHVLYGTGVDGGNITNSNVPYRLMNACGGYLSRYGSYSTAQISAAMSYMFGGNDGNSPDDIANTKLVVMFGNNPAETRMSGGGVTYYVEQARERSNARMIVIDPRYNDTAAGREDEWLPIRPGTDGALAAAIAWVLITEDLIDKPFLDKYCIGYDETTLPASAPRNAHYKAYILGQGEDGIAKTPQWAAQITSIPAEKIIQLAREIGSAKPAYICQGWGPQRHSNGEQTARAIAMLSVLTGNVGINGGNSGVREGTWDLGVEWFSMLENPVKTQISVFTWTDAIDHGAEMTATRDGVRGKDKLDVPIKFLWCYASNTLINQHGDIAHTHEVLQDDSKCEMIAGIEHFMTASAKYCDILLPDLMPTEQEDLISHESAGNMGYVILGQPATSPKFERKPIYWTLSEVAKRLGPDVYQTFTEGRTQHEWVKYLHAKTKARNPEMPDYEEMKQTGIFKKKCPEEHYVAFRSFREDPAATPLKTPSGKIEIYSERLATLANTWELKKDEIIHPLPAYTPGFDGWDDPLRQRYPLQLTGFHYKARTHSSYGNIDVLQQACPQEIWINPIDAQARGIQHGDTVRVFNQNGQMLIPAKVTPRILPGVTAIGQGAWLNADMFGDKVDRGGSINILTSHRPSPLAKGNPSHSNLVQVEKA
;
A
#
# COMPACT_ATOMS: atom_id res chain seq x y z
N MET A 1 -25.64 53.42 24.97
CA MET A 1 -25.03 53.65 26.29
C MET A 1 -24.37 52.35 26.75
N LYS A 2 -23.21 52.46 27.40
CA LYS A 2 -22.15 51.44 27.57
C LYS A 2 -22.43 50.33 28.61
N ILE A 3 -22.04 49.08 28.24
CA ILE A 3 -21.33 47.99 28.98
C ILE A 3 -22.03 47.31 30.20
N THR A 4 -22.15 45.96 30.22
CA THR A 4 -21.35 44.99 31.05
C THR A 4 -21.94 43.56 31.17
N ASN A 5 -21.09 42.58 30.80
CA ASN A 5 -20.84 41.24 31.37
C ASN A 5 -21.74 40.01 31.03
N PRO A 6 -21.17 38.93 30.42
CA PRO A 6 -21.82 37.63 30.26
C PRO A 6 -21.11 36.52 31.06
N GLU A 7 -21.51 36.31 32.32
CA GLU A 7 -21.19 35.08 33.08
C GLU A 7 -22.42 34.67 33.89
N ALA A 8 -23.38 33.98 33.25
CA ALA A 8 -24.49 33.33 33.97
C ALA A 8 -25.21 32.22 33.16
N LEU A 9 -24.60 31.64 32.12
CA LEU A 9 -25.27 30.70 31.20
C LEU A 9 -24.66 29.30 31.16
N MET A 10 -24.09 28.85 32.28
CA MET A 10 -23.62 27.46 32.44
C MET A 10 -24.07 26.91 33.80
N ALA A 11 -25.34 26.55 33.93
CA ALA A 11 -25.81 25.59 34.93
C ALA A 11 -27.25 25.13 34.64
N ALA A 12 -27.43 24.08 33.84
CA ALA A 12 -28.63 23.24 33.92
C ALA A 12 -28.32 21.83 33.39
N SER A 13 -28.13 20.88 34.30
CA SER A 13 -28.00 19.45 34.00
C SER A 13 -29.39 18.83 33.79
N ILE A 14 -29.71 18.41 32.56
CA ILE A 14 -30.93 17.64 32.28
C ILE A 14 -30.59 16.15 32.35
N SER A 15 -31.19 15.41 33.29
CA SER A 15 -31.00 13.96 33.40
C SER A 15 -32.02 13.18 32.56
N ARG A 16 -31.59 12.02 32.04
CA ARG A 16 -32.37 11.09 31.18
C ARG A 16 -33.75 10.68 31.74
N ARG A 17 -34.00 10.84 33.04
CA ARG A 17 -35.29 10.53 33.67
C ARG A 17 -36.38 11.58 33.42
N SER A 18 -36.02 12.81 33.05
CA SER A 18 -36.99 13.89 32.80
C SER A 18 -37.64 13.80 31.41
N LEU A 19 -37.02 13.13 30.44
CA LEU A 19 -37.50 13.07 29.05
C LEU A 19 -38.60 12.01 28.84
N VAL A 20 -38.74 11.05 29.77
CA VAL A 20 -39.67 9.91 29.63
C VAL A 20 -41.04 10.20 30.27
N LYS A 21 -41.20 11.32 30.98
CA LYS A 21 -42.48 11.67 31.66
C LYS A 21 -43.40 12.61 30.87
N THR A 22 -42.97 13.14 29.73
CA THR A 22 -43.74 14.15 28.97
C THR A 22 -44.56 13.61 27.80
N SER A 23 -44.59 12.29 27.57
CA SER A 23 -45.30 11.66 26.46
C SER A 23 -46.76 11.25 26.75
N ALA A 24 -47.43 11.89 27.71
CA ALA A 24 -48.80 11.55 28.08
C ALA A 24 -49.68 12.79 28.31
N ILE A 25 -49.91 13.61 27.27
CA ILE A 25 -51.14 14.41 27.14
C ILE A 25 -51.56 14.39 25.67
N GLY A 26 -52.63 13.66 25.39
CA GLY A 26 -53.30 13.64 24.10
C GLY A 26 -54.37 14.74 23.97
N SER A 27 -54.98 14.73 22.80
CA SER A 27 -56.27 15.31 22.42
C SER A 27 -56.40 16.84 22.31
N LEU A 28 -56.33 17.34 21.06
CA LEU A 28 -57.30 18.28 20.48
C LEU A 28 -56.97 18.55 19.00
N ALA A 29 -57.77 17.98 18.09
CA ALA A 29 -58.21 18.51 16.79
C ALA A 29 -58.56 17.37 15.81
N LEU A 30 -59.77 16.84 15.95
CA LEU A 30 -60.50 16.19 14.86
C LEU A 30 -61.31 17.28 14.14
N ALA A 31 -60.90 17.66 12.93
CA ALA A 31 -61.78 18.10 11.83
C ALA A 31 -60.95 18.67 10.65
N SER A 32 -60.69 17.84 9.63
CA SER A 32 -60.76 18.18 8.19
C SER A 32 -60.03 17.09 7.38
N SER A 33 -60.80 16.12 6.91
CA SER A 33 -60.43 15.24 5.81
C SER A 33 -60.36 16.04 4.52
N ALA A 34 -59.16 16.18 3.92
CA ALA A 34 -58.96 16.25 2.47
C ALA A 34 -57.48 16.48 2.03
N PHE A 35 -56.46 15.96 2.71
CA PHE A 35 -55.14 15.75 2.10
C PHE A 35 -54.43 14.61 2.83
N THR A 36 -54.26 13.45 2.17
CA THR A 36 -53.36 12.41 2.67
C THR A 36 -51.93 12.90 2.52
N LEU A 37 -51.35 13.46 3.58
CA LEU A 37 -49.92 13.77 3.65
C LEU A 37 -49.10 12.46 3.56
N PRO A 38 -47.92 12.47 2.91
CA PRO A 38 -47.10 11.28 2.69
C PRO A 38 -46.61 10.60 3.99
N PHE A 39 -46.75 11.27 5.13
CA PHE A 39 -46.31 10.78 6.44
C PHE A 39 -47.20 9.70 7.05
N SER A 40 -48.49 9.61 6.70
CA SER A 40 -49.38 8.58 7.26
C SER A 40 -49.16 7.20 6.62
N ARG A 41 -48.72 7.14 5.35
CA ARG A 41 -48.23 5.91 4.72
C ARG A 41 -46.88 5.45 5.29
N ILE A 42 -46.01 6.37 5.70
CA ILE A 42 -44.74 6.05 6.37
C ILE A 42 -44.99 5.51 7.78
N ALA A 43 -45.97 6.07 8.51
CA ALA A 43 -46.31 5.61 9.86
C ALA A 43 -46.91 4.19 9.87
N HIS A 44 -47.77 3.85 8.91
CA HIS A 44 -48.29 2.48 8.79
C HIS A 44 -47.22 1.49 8.27
N ALA A 45 -46.36 1.88 7.33
CA ALA A 45 -45.23 1.05 6.92
C ALA A 45 -44.22 0.81 8.07
N ALA A 46 -43.99 1.82 8.92
CA ALA A 46 -43.16 1.70 10.12
C ALA A 46 -43.81 0.84 11.21
N ALA A 47 -45.14 0.84 11.31
CA ALA A 47 -45.88 -0.01 12.25
C ALA A 47 -45.95 -1.48 11.80
N ASP A 48 -46.10 -1.74 10.50
CA ASP A 48 -46.02 -3.09 9.93
C ASP A 48 -44.58 -3.65 10.02
N LEU A 49 -43.56 -2.80 9.84
CA LEU A 49 -42.14 -3.14 10.12
C LEU A 49 -41.85 -3.37 11.61
N ALA A 50 -42.66 -2.83 12.52
CA ALA A 50 -42.51 -3.03 13.97
C ALA A 50 -43.19 -4.30 14.49
N SER A 51 -44.07 -4.94 13.70
CA SER A 51 -44.78 -6.17 14.08
C SER A 51 -44.04 -7.48 13.79
N GLY A 52 -42.91 -7.43 13.09
CA GLY A 52 -42.02 -8.57 12.93
C GLY A 52 -40.85 -8.46 13.90
N ASN A 53 -40.77 -9.35 14.91
CA ASN A 53 -39.51 -9.60 15.61
C ASN A 53 -38.53 -10.24 14.62
N VAL A 54 -37.92 -9.44 13.73
CA VAL A 54 -36.86 -9.93 12.85
C VAL A 54 -35.66 -10.24 13.74
N ALA A 55 -35.28 -11.52 13.77
CA ALA A 55 -34.19 -12.00 14.60
C ALA A 55 -32.89 -11.28 14.25
N GLU A 56 -32.28 -10.67 15.25
CA GLU A 56 -30.92 -10.14 15.17
C GLU A 56 -29.94 -11.30 14.99
N LYS A 57 -29.01 -11.18 14.03
CA LYS A 57 -27.89 -12.12 13.88
C LYS A 57 -26.57 -11.40 13.93
N ALA A 58 -25.54 -12.07 14.44
CA ALA A 58 -24.16 -11.61 14.40
C ALA A 58 -23.33 -12.58 13.55
N VAL A 59 -22.57 -12.06 12.59
CA VAL A 59 -21.67 -12.87 11.76
C VAL A 59 -20.24 -12.33 11.80
N TRP A 60 -19.27 -13.21 11.60
CA TRP A 60 -17.87 -12.85 11.51
C TRP A 60 -17.48 -12.45 10.09
N SER A 61 -16.63 -11.43 9.97
CA SER A 61 -16.05 -10.97 8.71
C SER A 61 -14.74 -10.23 8.97
N SER A 62 -14.15 -9.62 7.94
CA SER A 62 -12.89 -8.89 8.05
C SER A 62 -12.83 -7.64 7.19
N CYS A 63 -11.99 -6.69 7.59
CA CYS A 63 -11.60 -5.56 6.76
C CYS A 63 -10.47 -5.97 5.80
N THR A 64 -10.80 -6.25 4.53
CA THR A 64 -9.88 -6.89 3.58
C THR A 64 -9.18 -5.93 2.60
N VAL A 65 -9.13 -4.64 2.88
CA VAL A 65 -8.31 -3.69 2.11
C VAL A 65 -6.81 -3.92 2.33
N ASN A 66 -5.96 -3.56 1.36
CA ASN A 66 -4.51 -3.78 1.35
C ASN A 66 -3.73 -2.98 2.42
N CYS A 67 -3.99 -3.30 3.68
CA CYS A 67 -3.26 -2.83 4.86
C CYS A 67 -2.58 -3.98 5.61
N GLY A 68 -2.62 -5.21 5.10
CA GLY A 68 -1.99 -6.40 5.67
C GLY A 68 -2.54 -6.95 7.00
N SER A 69 -3.27 -6.16 7.78
CA SER A 69 -3.72 -6.62 9.11
C SER A 69 -5.08 -7.33 9.12
N ARG A 70 -5.90 -7.25 8.08
CA ARG A 70 -7.13 -8.08 7.91
C ARG A 70 -7.98 -8.27 9.19
N CYS A 71 -8.30 -7.17 9.89
CA CYS A 71 -8.84 -7.24 11.25
C CYS A 71 -10.20 -7.93 11.34
N LEU A 72 -10.43 -8.69 12.41
CA LEU A 72 -11.72 -9.35 12.69
C LEU A 72 -12.81 -8.32 13.01
N LEU A 73 -13.97 -8.52 12.40
CA LEU A 73 -15.17 -7.74 12.58
C LEU A 73 -16.33 -8.67 12.93
N ARG A 74 -17.11 -8.30 13.95
CA ARG A 74 -18.41 -8.93 14.20
C ARG A 74 -19.51 -7.99 13.73
N LEU A 75 -20.22 -8.39 12.70
CA LEU A 75 -21.24 -7.59 12.03
C LEU A 75 -22.61 -7.98 12.58
N HIS A 76 -23.28 -7.04 13.24
CA HIS A 76 -24.62 -7.21 13.79
C HIS A 76 -25.65 -6.75 12.77
N VAL A 77 -26.55 -7.66 12.40
CA VAL A 77 -27.45 -7.54 11.26
C VAL A 77 -28.89 -7.63 11.73
N LYS A 78 -29.68 -6.66 11.29
CA LYS A 78 -31.14 -6.62 11.43
C LYS A 78 -31.72 -6.13 10.11
N ASP A 79 -32.82 -6.72 9.65
CA ASP A 79 -33.49 -6.34 8.40
C ASP A 79 -32.52 -6.26 7.20
N ASP A 80 -31.69 -7.30 7.06
CA ASP A 80 -30.64 -7.42 6.03
C ASP A 80 -29.68 -6.21 5.95
N THR A 81 -29.47 -5.55 7.09
CA THR A 81 -28.65 -4.34 7.19
C THR A 81 -27.74 -4.41 8.41
N VAL A 82 -26.45 -4.15 8.19
CA VAL A 82 -25.49 -4.04 9.29
C VAL A 82 -25.71 -2.71 10.00
N TYR A 83 -26.20 -2.75 11.25
CA TYR A 83 -26.42 -1.54 12.04
C TYR A 83 -25.30 -1.30 13.06
N TRP A 84 -24.57 -2.35 13.48
CA TRP A 84 -23.47 -2.27 14.44
C TRP A 84 -22.29 -3.16 14.05
N VAL A 85 -21.08 -2.71 14.41
CA VAL A 85 -19.82 -3.40 14.11
C VAL A 85 -19.01 -3.46 15.40
N GLU A 86 -18.79 -4.68 15.90
CA GLU A 86 -17.81 -4.93 16.95
C GLU A 86 -16.48 -5.33 16.35
N SER A 87 -15.47 -5.37 17.20
CA SER A 87 -14.16 -5.87 16.85
C SER A 87 -13.84 -7.15 17.60
N ASP A 88 -12.62 -7.66 17.41
CA ASP A 88 -12.16 -8.83 18.14
C ASP A 88 -12.22 -8.60 19.65
N THR A 89 -13.02 -9.43 20.32
CA THR A 89 -13.10 -9.54 21.78
C THR A 89 -12.72 -10.95 22.24
N THR A 90 -12.08 -11.75 21.37
CA THR A 90 -11.67 -13.13 21.63
C THR A 90 -10.28 -13.19 22.26
N GLY A 91 -10.05 -14.18 23.12
CA GLY A 91 -8.79 -14.34 23.86
C GLY A 91 -8.64 -13.37 25.03
N ASN A 92 -7.46 -13.40 25.68
CA ASN A 92 -7.20 -12.71 26.95
C ASN A 92 -6.53 -11.34 26.80
N ASP A 93 -6.27 -10.89 25.56
CA ASP A 93 -5.59 -9.63 25.25
C ASP A 93 -4.16 -9.52 25.82
N GLU A 94 -3.40 -10.62 25.73
CA GLU A 94 -2.02 -10.70 26.22
C GLU A 94 -0.99 -10.65 25.08
N TYR A 95 0.26 -10.26 25.35
CA TYR A 95 1.32 -10.21 24.33
C TYR A 95 1.54 -11.58 23.67
N GLY A 96 1.41 -11.65 22.34
CA GLY A 96 1.42 -12.91 21.57
C GLY A 96 0.07 -13.66 21.49
N ASN A 97 -0.98 -13.20 22.18
CA ASN A 97 -2.36 -13.70 22.08
C ASN A 97 -3.39 -12.56 22.24
N HIS A 98 -3.10 -11.44 21.59
CA HIS A 98 -3.84 -10.20 21.77
C HIS A 98 -5.09 -10.17 20.87
N GLN A 99 -5.99 -9.22 21.14
CA GLN A 99 -7.17 -9.04 20.31
C GLN A 99 -6.79 -8.35 18.98
N VAL A 100 -7.24 -8.90 17.86
CA VAL A 100 -7.05 -8.37 16.49
C VAL A 100 -8.03 -7.22 16.22
N ARG A 101 -7.96 -6.18 17.05
CA ARG A 101 -8.89 -5.05 17.03
C ARG A 101 -8.81 -4.25 15.74
N ALA A 102 -9.95 -3.82 15.23
CA ALA A 102 -10.10 -3.02 14.03
C ALA A 102 -9.78 -1.55 14.31
N CYS A 103 -9.02 -0.96 13.39
CA CYS A 103 -8.78 0.47 13.35
C CYS A 103 -10.03 1.25 12.93
N LEU A 104 -9.94 2.58 12.89
CA LEU A 104 -11.01 3.50 12.47
C LEU A 104 -11.69 3.11 11.14
N ARG A 105 -10.92 2.61 10.16
CA ARG A 105 -11.44 2.15 8.85
C ARG A 105 -12.33 0.93 9.01
N GLY A 106 -11.86 -0.11 9.70
CA GLY A 106 -12.64 -1.32 9.95
C GLY A 106 -13.90 -1.05 10.78
N ARG A 107 -13.81 -0.19 11.81
CA ARG A 107 -14.98 0.23 12.61
C ARG A 107 -16.01 1.01 11.79
N SER A 108 -15.57 1.71 10.74
CA SER A 108 -16.46 2.45 9.84
C SER A 108 -17.09 1.60 8.74
N ILE A 109 -16.78 0.30 8.65
CA ILE A 109 -17.13 -0.51 7.47
C ILE A 109 -18.63 -0.49 7.16
N ARG A 110 -19.51 -0.44 8.16
CA ARG A 110 -20.97 -0.35 7.96
C ARG A 110 -21.37 0.85 7.10
N ARG A 111 -20.66 1.98 7.21
CA ARG A 111 -20.89 3.19 6.41
C ARG A 111 -20.50 2.96 4.96
N ARG A 112 -19.38 2.27 4.73
CA ARG A 112 -18.97 1.85 3.38
C ARG A 112 -19.97 0.86 2.79
N MET A 113 -20.44 -0.10 3.59
CA MET A 113 -21.34 -1.13 3.11
C MET A 113 -22.68 -0.58 2.63
N ASN A 114 -23.23 0.34 3.42
CA ASN A 114 -24.53 0.96 3.19
C ASN A 114 -24.42 2.32 2.46
N HIS A 115 -23.26 2.63 1.87
CA HIS A 115 -23.04 3.92 1.23
C HIS A 115 -23.96 4.09 0.01
N PRO A 116 -24.63 5.25 -0.15
CA PRO A 116 -25.60 5.47 -1.23
C PRO A 116 -24.98 5.35 -2.64
N ASP A 117 -23.72 5.78 -2.79
CA ASP A 117 -22.99 5.79 -4.06
C ASP A 117 -22.41 4.44 -4.49
N ARG A 118 -22.72 3.34 -3.78
CA ARG A 118 -22.31 2.02 -4.24
C ARG A 118 -22.94 1.71 -5.59
N LEU A 119 -22.15 1.12 -6.51
CA LEU A 119 -22.65 0.65 -7.79
C LEU A 119 -23.75 -0.41 -7.58
N LYS A 120 -24.79 -0.37 -8.41
CA LYS A 120 -26.02 -1.17 -8.24
C LYS A 120 -26.30 -2.10 -9.41
N TYR A 121 -25.93 -1.70 -10.62
CA TYR A 121 -26.28 -2.33 -11.88
C TYR A 121 -25.07 -2.36 -12.82
N PRO A 122 -25.00 -3.32 -13.76
CA PRO A 122 -24.08 -3.26 -14.89
C PRO A 122 -24.34 -2.02 -15.73
N MET A 123 -23.27 -1.43 -16.25
CA MET A 123 -23.33 -0.17 -16.97
C MET A 123 -22.37 -0.16 -18.16
N LYS A 124 -22.78 0.51 -19.24
CA LYS A 124 -22.01 0.72 -20.47
C LYS A 124 -21.77 2.20 -20.69
N ARG A 125 -20.53 2.54 -21.05
CA ARG A 125 -20.13 3.93 -21.34
C ARG A 125 -20.88 4.45 -22.57
N VAL A 126 -21.41 5.67 -22.47
CA VAL A 126 -22.08 6.39 -23.58
C VAL A 126 -21.43 7.75 -23.90
N GLY A 127 -20.39 8.13 -23.17
CA GLY A 127 -19.60 9.36 -23.39
C GLY A 127 -18.11 9.07 -23.57
N LYS A 128 -17.25 10.10 -23.51
CA LYS A 128 -15.79 9.90 -23.52
C LYS A 128 -15.30 9.29 -22.20
N ARG A 129 -14.22 8.51 -22.25
CA ARG A 129 -13.58 7.99 -21.02
C ARG A 129 -13.19 9.13 -20.09
N GLY A 130 -13.63 9.06 -18.84
CA GLY A 130 -13.43 10.08 -17.82
C GLY A 130 -14.65 10.96 -17.55
N GLU A 131 -15.63 11.05 -18.48
CA GLU A 131 -16.86 11.83 -18.24
C GLU A 131 -17.80 11.20 -17.20
N GLY A 132 -17.67 9.88 -16.97
CA GLY A 132 -18.55 9.15 -16.06
C GLY A 132 -19.99 9.01 -16.56
N LYS A 133 -20.23 9.13 -17.88
CA LYS A 133 -21.55 8.97 -18.51
C LYS A 133 -21.77 7.51 -18.92
N PHE A 134 -22.76 6.89 -18.28
CA PHE A 134 -23.12 5.50 -18.49
C PHE A 134 -24.62 5.32 -18.67
N GLU A 135 -25.01 4.30 -19.42
CA GLU A 135 -26.35 3.74 -19.41
C GLU A 135 -26.36 2.39 -18.69
N ARG A 136 -27.47 2.07 -18.02
CA ARG A 136 -27.66 0.75 -17.41
C ARG A 136 -27.90 -0.28 -18.50
N ILE A 137 -27.20 -1.41 -18.40
CA ILE A 137 -27.38 -2.57 -19.28
C ILE A 137 -27.70 -3.81 -18.45
N SER A 138 -28.12 -4.89 -19.11
CA SER A 138 -28.31 -6.18 -18.46
C SER A 138 -26.97 -6.87 -18.16
N TRP A 139 -26.96 -7.82 -17.23
CA TRP A 139 -25.78 -8.66 -16.99
C TRP A 139 -25.38 -9.47 -18.24
N ASP A 140 -26.35 -10.02 -18.97
CA ASP A 140 -26.06 -10.81 -20.17
C ASP A 140 -25.40 -9.96 -21.25
N GLU A 141 -25.95 -8.78 -21.55
CA GLU A 141 -25.34 -7.83 -22.49
C GLU A 141 -23.92 -7.45 -22.07
N ALA A 142 -23.69 -7.19 -20.78
CA ALA A 142 -22.37 -6.80 -20.28
C ALA A 142 -21.35 -7.94 -20.44
N LEU A 143 -21.75 -9.16 -20.07
CA LEU A 143 -20.90 -10.35 -20.14
C LEU A 143 -20.65 -10.77 -21.59
N ASP A 144 -21.65 -10.68 -22.47
CA ASP A 144 -21.53 -10.94 -23.91
C ASP A 144 -20.55 -9.93 -24.55
N THR A 145 -20.73 -8.63 -24.26
CA THR A 145 -19.87 -7.57 -24.77
C THR A 145 -18.40 -7.78 -24.36
N ILE A 146 -18.15 -8.12 -23.10
CA ILE A 146 -16.79 -8.40 -22.61
C ILE A 146 -16.23 -9.67 -23.28
N GLY A 147 -17.02 -10.75 -23.31
CA GLY A 147 -16.59 -12.04 -23.88
C GLY A 147 -16.27 -11.96 -25.36
N ASP A 148 -17.12 -11.31 -26.15
CA ASP A 148 -16.95 -11.17 -27.59
C ASP A 148 -15.78 -10.25 -27.94
N ASN A 149 -15.63 -9.13 -27.21
CA ASN A 149 -14.49 -8.24 -27.40
C ASN A 149 -13.17 -8.92 -27.03
N LEU A 150 -13.12 -9.64 -25.90
CA LEU A 150 -11.93 -10.38 -25.48
C LEU A 150 -11.55 -11.47 -26.49
N LYS A 151 -12.51 -12.28 -26.96
CA LYS A 151 -12.25 -13.27 -28.03
C LYS A 151 -11.68 -12.63 -29.29
N ARG A 152 -12.25 -11.51 -29.72
CA ARG A 152 -11.79 -10.79 -30.91
C ARG A 152 -10.35 -10.29 -30.71
N ILE A 153 -10.04 -9.67 -29.57
CA ILE A 153 -8.69 -9.18 -29.28
C ILE A 153 -7.68 -10.33 -29.22
N LEU A 154 -8.04 -11.44 -28.57
CA LEU A 154 -7.19 -12.64 -28.52
C LEU A 154 -6.93 -13.21 -29.93
N LYS A 155 -7.93 -13.18 -30.81
CA LYS A 155 -7.80 -13.62 -32.20
C LYS A 155 -6.95 -12.68 -33.05
N ASP A 156 -7.18 -11.37 -32.93
CA ASP A 156 -6.61 -10.37 -33.82
C ASP A 156 -5.18 -9.93 -33.39
N TYR A 157 -4.89 -9.94 -32.09
CA TYR A 157 -3.63 -9.43 -31.51
C TYR A 157 -2.89 -10.44 -30.62
N GLY A 158 -3.56 -11.51 -30.15
CA GLY A 158 -2.97 -12.49 -29.24
C GLY A 158 -3.02 -12.11 -27.75
N ASN A 159 -2.59 -13.03 -26.90
CA ASN A 159 -2.68 -12.90 -25.43
C ASN A 159 -1.86 -11.75 -24.84
N GLU A 160 -0.76 -11.33 -25.49
CA GLU A 160 0.06 -10.20 -25.03
C GLU A 160 -0.65 -8.84 -25.18
N ALA A 161 -1.75 -8.75 -25.92
CA ALA A 161 -2.57 -7.53 -26.00
C ALA A 161 -3.55 -7.37 -24.82
N VAL A 162 -3.61 -8.34 -23.89
CA VAL A 162 -4.48 -8.29 -22.71
C VAL A 162 -3.62 -8.04 -21.48
N HIS A 163 -4.04 -7.09 -20.64
CA HIS A 163 -3.38 -6.79 -19.38
C HIS A 163 -4.39 -6.65 -18.23
N VAL A 164 -3.94 -6.95 -17.02
CA VAL A 164 -4.75 -6.86 -15.80
C VAL A 164 -4.08 -5.85 -14.87
N LEU A 165 -4.75 -4.73 -14.63
CA LEU A 165 -4.21 -3.65 -13.81
C LEU A 165 -3.99 -4.07 -12.36
N TYR A 166 -3.01 -3.43 -11.71
CA TYR A 166 -2.76 -3.61 -10.29
C TYR A 166 -3.93 -3.07 -9.45
N GLY A 167 -4.69 -3.98 -8.84
CA GLY A 167 -5.80 -3.71 -7.92
C GLY A 167 -5.44 -4.00 -6.46
N THR A 168 -5.97 -3.21 -5.53
CA THR A 168 -5.71 -3.34 -4.07
C THR A 168 -6.89 -2.95 -3.18
N GLY A 169 -8.02 -2.56 -3.78
CA GLY A 169 -9.25 -2.23 -3.05
C GLY A 169 -9.91 -3.45 -2.39
N VAL A 170 -9.60 -4.63 -2.91
CA VAL A 170 -10.07 -5.95 -2.46
C VAL A 170 -8.90 -6.92 -2.60
N ASP A 171 -8.30 -7.33 -1.48
CA ASP A 171 -6.98 -8.00 -1.51
C ASP A 171 -6.80 -9.06 -0.40
N GLY A 172 -7.62 -9.01 0.66
CA GLY A 172 -7.42 -9.86 1.85
C GLY A 172 -8.11 -11.21 1.85
N GLY A 173 -9.00 -11.47 0.90
CA GLY A 173 -9.68 -12.76 0.79
C GLY A 173 -8.85 -13.81 0.06
N ASN A 174 -9.22 -15.08 0.16
CA ASN A 174 -8.64 -16.14 -0.63
C ASN A 174 -9.17 -16.12 -2.07
N ILE A 175 -10.49 -15.91 -2.21
CA ILE A 175 -11.18 -15.80 -3.49
C ILE A 175 -11.61 -14.35 -3.73
N THR A 176 -12.01 -13.63 -2.68
CA THR A 176 -12.36 -12.21 -2.73
C THR A 176 -11.09 -11.34 -2.69
N ASN A 177 -10.26 -11.47 -3.73
CA ASN A 177 -9.06 -10.66 -3.95
C ASN A 177 -8.88 -10.30 -5.43
N SER A 178 -8.06 -9.30 -5.70
CA SER A 178 -7.78 -8.77 -7.04
C SER A 178 -7.04 -9.72 -7.98
N ASN A 179 -6.70 -10.94 -7.57
CA ASN A 179 -5.96 -11.89 -8.40
C ASN A 179 -6.88 -12.81 -9.24
N VAL A 180 -8.20 -12.84 -9.01
CA VAL A 180 -9.12 -13.71 -9.77
C VAL A 180 -9.09 -13.44 -11.29
N PRO A 181 -8.99 -12.19 -11.79
CA PRO A 181 -8.79 -11.95 -13.23
C PRO A 181 -7.50 -12.58 -13.78
N TYR A 182 -6.42 -12.66 -13.00
CA TYR A 182 -5.19 -13.35 -13.43
C TYR A 182 -5.47 -14.83 -13.68
N ARG A 183 -6.23 -15.49 -12.80
CA ARG A 183 -6.59 -16.90 -12.97
C ARG A 183 -7.44 -17.12 -14.22
N LEU A 184 -8.43 -16.24 -14.49
CA LEU A 184 -9.23 -16.32 -15.72
C LEU A 184 -8.35 -16.23 -16.95
N MET A 185 -7.43 -15.26 -16.99
CA MET A 185 -6.55 -15.09 -18.14
C MET A 185 -5.58 -16.27 -18.30
N ASN A 186 -5.06 -16.82 -17.21
CA ASN A 186 -4.22 -18.03 -17.27
C ASN A 186 -5.00 -19.25 -17.80
N ALA A 187 -6.29 -19.37 -17.47
CA ALA A 187 -7.18 -20.39 -18.05
C ALA A 187 -7.49 -20.15 -19.55
N CYS A 188 -7.23 -18.94 -20.06
CA CYS A 188 -7.50 -18.51 -21.44
C CYS A 188 -6.21 -18.23 -22.23
N GLY A 189 -5.15 -19.01 -21.99
CA GLY A 189 -3.89 -18.90 -22.75
C GLY A 189 -2.95 -17.79 -22.30
N GLY A 190 -3.21 -17.17 -21.14
CA GLY A 190 -2.32 -16.20 -20.51
C GLY A 190 -2.61 -14.74 -20.88
N TYR A 191 -1.73 -13.85 -20.43
CA TYR A 191 -1.82 -12.41 -20.65
C TYR A 191 -0.46 -11.74 -20.47
N LEU A 192 -0.28 -10.51 -20.99
CA LEU A 192 0.90 -9.70 -20.70
C LEU A 192 0.95 -9.38 -19.20
N SER A 193 1.86 -10.03 -18.50
CA SER A 193 1.96 -9.89 -17.05
C SER A 193 2.80 -8.68 -16.64
N ARG A 194 2.85 -8.42 -15.33
CA ARG A 194 3.71 -7.38 -14.76
C ARG A 194 4.67 -7.94 -13.73
N TYR A 195 5.81 -7.28 -13.59
CA TYR A 195 6.65 -7.38 -12.40
C TYR A 195 6.56 -6.10 -11.54
N GLY A 196 6.97 -6.20 -10.29
CA GLY A 196 6.89 -5.10 -9.31
C GLY A 196 5.47 -4.82 -8.83
N SER A 197 5.35 -3.90 -7.87
CA SER A 197 4.07 -3.40 -7.36
C SER A 197 4.17 -1.90 -7.09
N TYR A 198 3.04 -1.18 -7.05
CA TYR A 198 3.04 0.22 -6.64
C TYR A 198 3.53 0.40 -5.19
N SER A 199 3.48 -0.66 -4.37
CA SER A 199 3.90 -0.60 -2.97
C SER A 199 5.42 -0.74 -2.81
N THR A 200 6.05 -1.68 -3.53
CA THR A 200 7.39 -2.19 -3.18
C THR A 200 8.34 -2.42 -4.37
N ALA A 201 8.00 -1.98 -5.58
CA ALA A 201 8.78 -2.31 -6.79
C ALA A 201 10.30 -2.11 -6.62
N GLN A 202 10.72 -0.96 -6.07
CA GLN A 202 12.12 -0.57 -5.99
C GLN A 202 12.88 -1.39 -4.94
N ILE A 203 12.37 -1.49 -3.70
CA ILE A 203 13.01 -2.30 -2.65
C ILE A 203 13.03 -3.79 -3.01
N SER A 204 11.94 -4.34 -3.56
CA SER A 204 11.88 -5.75 -3.95
C SER A 204 12.89 -6.07 -5.06
N ALA A 205 13.03 -5.19 -6.06
CA ALA A 205 14.04 -5.35 -7.10
C ALA A 205 15.45 -5.27 -6.50
N ALA A 206 15.74 -4.22 -5.72
CA ALA A 206 17.07 -3.97 -5.18
C ALA A 206 17.55 -5.07 -4.23
N MET A 207 16.68 -5.55 -3.33
CA MET A 207 17.02 -6.60 -2.37
C MET A 207 17.22 -7.98 -3.04
N SER A 208 16.60 -8.22 -4.21
CA SER A 208 16.88 -9.44 -4.99
C SER A 208 18.33 -9.52 -5.51
N TYR A 209 19.01 -8.38 -5.63
CA TYR A 209 20.43 -8.32 -5.99
C TYR A 209 21.37 -8.48 -4.79
N MET A 210 20.91 -8.16 -3.57
CA MET A 210 21.73 -8.15 -2.36
C MET A 210 21.54 -9.40 -1.49
N PHE A 211 20.29 -9.79 -1.22
CA PHE A 211 19.93 -10.94 -0.37
C PHE A 211 19.29 -12.10 -1.16
N GLY A 212 18.92 -11.89 -2.43
CA GLY A 212 18.12 -12.86 -3.19
C GLY A 212 16.66 -12.97 -2.70
N GLY A 213 16.24 -12.06 -1.82
CA GLY A 213 14.92 -11.98 -1.20
C GLY A 213 14.77 -10.65 -0.46
N ASN A 214 13.58 -10.39 0.10
CA ASN A 214 13.29 -9.17 0.85
C ASN A 214 12.50 -9.52 2.11
N ASP A 215 13.22 -9.83 3.19
CA ASP A 215 12.63 -10.38 4.41
C ASP A 215 13.32 -9.85 5.66
N GLY A 216 12.57 -9.70 6.75
CA GLY A 216 13.02 -9.07 7.99
C GLY A 216 12.50 -9.78 9.23
N ASN A 217 13.04 -9.46 10.38
CA ASN A 217 12.57 -10.02 11.65
C ASN A 217 11.18 -9.47 11.96
N SER A 218 10.34 -10.28 12.61
CA SER A 218 9.04 -9.81 13.08
C SER A 218 9.20 -8.74 14.17
N PRO A 219 8.30 -7.74 14.23
CA PRO A 219 8.44 -6.59 15.13
C PRO A 219 8.41 -6.98 16.62
N ASP A 220 7.85 -8.14 16.97
CA ASP A 220 7.89 -8.67 18.34
C ASP A 220 9.29 -9.03 18.84
N ASP A 221 10.25 -9.27 17.93
CA ASP A 221 11.65 -9.55 18.25
C ASP A 221 12.41 -8.31 18.76
N ILE A 222 11.81 -7.11 18.66
CA ILE A 222 12.29 -5.89 19.34
C ILE A 222 12.41 -6.11 20.85
N ALA A 223 11.70 -7.09 21.43
CA ALA A 223 11.86 -7.48 22.83
C ALA A 223 13.30 -7.91 23.19
N ASN A 224 14.08 -8.35 22.19
CA ASN A 224 15.47 -8.78 22.33
C ASN A 224 16.50 -7.72 21.89
N THR A 225 16.06 -6.51 21.48
CA THR A 225 16.95 -5.49 20.93
C THR A 225 17.48 -4.49 21.96
N LYS A 226 18.58 -3.79 21.63
CA LYS A 226 19.13 -2.68 22.44
C LYS A 226 18.88 -1.31 21.82
N LEU A 227 18.68 -1.26 20.51
CA LEU A 227 18.44 -0.04 19.75
C LEU A 227 17.47 -0.34 18.61
N VAL A 228 16.47 0.51 18.43
CA VAL A 228 15.55 0.49 17.29
C VAL A 228 15.83 1.71 16.43
N VAL A 229 16.11 1.52 15.14
CA VAL A 229 16.30 2.61 14.17
C VAL A 229 15.33 2.43 13.01
N MET A 230 14.43 3.41 12.83
CA MET A 230 13.36 3.33 11.83
C MET A 230 13.54 4.41 10.74
N PHE A 231 13.77 3.98 9.50
CA PHE A 231 13.86 4.87 8.33
C PHE A 231 12.50 4.96 7.61
N GLY A 232 11.88 6.13 7.60
CA GLY A 232 10.64 6.43 6.87
C GLY A 232 9.51 5.42 7.14
N ASN A 233 9.41 4.93 8.38
CA ASN A 233 8.45 3.91 8.80
C ASN A 233 7.46 4.47 9.83
N ASN A 234 6.17 4.26 9.59
CA ASN A 234 5.08 4.83 10.40
C ASN A 234 3.94 3.83 10.66
N PRO A 235 4.19 2.70 11.35
CA PRO A 235 3.16 1.70 11.64
C PRO A 235 1.93 2.29 12.35
N ALA A 236 2.07 3.32 13.19
CA ALA A 236 0.95 3.95 13.90
C ALA A 236 -0.04 4.68 12.99
N GLU A 237 0.26 4.84 11.69
CA GLU A 237 -0.68 5.34 10.69
C GLU A 237 -1.05 4.26 9.65
N THR A 238 -0.13 3.32 9.40
CA THR A 238 -0.26 2.35 8.30
C THR A 238 -0.72 0.97 8.73
N ARG A 239 -0.59 0.63 10.02
CA ARG A 239 -0.80 -0.70 10.65
C ARG A 239 -1.33 -0.56 12.10
N MET A 240 -2.40 0.22 12.27
CA MET A 240 -2.99 0.65 13.56
C MET A 240 -3.79 -0.41 14.33
N SER A 241 -4.12 -1.54 13.71
CA SER A 241 -5.00 -2.53 14.33
C SER A 241 -4.32 -3.33 15.44
N GLY A 242 -5.11 -4.09 16.20
CA GLY A 242 -4.60 -5.02 17.19
C GLY A 242 -3.66 -6.05 16.60
N GLY A 243 -4.02 -6.72 15.50
CA GLY A 243 -3.08 -7.57 14.75
C GLY A 243 -2.17 -6.80 13.79
N GLY A 244 -1.94 -5.51 14.05
CA GLY A 244 -1.06 -4.66 13.26
C GLY A 244 0.30 -4.47 13.92
N VAL A 245 1.28 -4.02 13.14
CA VAL A 245 2.67 -3.81 13.56
C VAL A 245 2.80 -2.84 14.75
N THR A 246 1.91 -1.84 14.88
CA THR A 246 1.99 -0.84 15.96
C THR A 246 1.96 -1.48 17.34
N TYR A 247 1.03 -2.40 17.58
CA TYR A 247 0.90 -3.07 18.88
C TYR A 247 2.21 -3.75 19.28
N TYR A 248 2.82 -4.46 18.34
CA TYR A 248 4.07 -5.17 18.57
C TYR A 248 5.24 -4.24 18.84
N VAL A 249 5.43 -3.19 18.03
CA VAL A 249 6.52 -2.23 18.23
C VAL A 249 6.46 -1.63 19.64
N GLU A 250 5.28 -1.18 20.08
CA GLU A 250 5.13 -0.56 21.40
C GLU A 250 5.37 -1.58 22.53
N GLN A 251 4.70 -2.73 22.49
CA GLN A 251 4.80 -3.74 23.53
C GLN A 251 6.20 -4.38 23.62
N ALA A 252 6.83 -4.63 22.48
CA ALA A 252 8.18 -5.18 22.43
C ALA A 252 9.21 -4.17 22.95
N ARG A 253 9.04 -2.88 22.62
CA ARG A 253 9.91 -1.81 23.12
C ARG A 253 9.75 -1.58 24.62
N GLU A 254 8.52 -1.60 25.15
CA GLU A 254 8.28 -1.54 26.60
C GLU A 254 9.01 -2.66 27.35
N ARG A 255 9.10 -3.85 26.74
CA ARG A 255 9.81 -5.00 27.32
C ARG A 255 11.32 -4.90 27.24
N SER A 256 11.86 -4.42 26.11
CA SER A 256 13.31 -4.30 25.92
C SER A 256 13.90 -3.05 26.57
N ASN A 257 13.08 -2.02 26.80
CA ASN A 257 13.51 -0.64 27.08
C ASN A 257 14.50 -0.11 26.03
N ALA A 258 14.41 -0.61 24.79
CA ALA A 258 15.30 -0.20 23.73
C ALA A 258 15.08 1.26 23.35
N ARG A 259 16.18 1.99 23.17
CA ARG A 259 16.15 3.34 22.61
C ARG A 259 15.59 3.26 21.18
N MET A 260 14.70 4.18 20.80
CA MET A 260 14.07 4.24 19.48
C MET A 260 14.36 5.58 18.80
N ILE A 261 15.00 5.50 17.64
CA ILE A 261 15.34 6.63 16.78
C ILE A 261 14.50 6.54 15.50
N VAL A 262 13.75 7.60 15.22
CA VAL A 262 12.91 7.71 14.01
C VAL A 262 13.53 8.72 13.04
N ILE A 263 13.77 8.29 11.82
CA ILE A 263 14.37 9.09 10.75
C ILE A 263 13.30 9.29 9.67
N ASP A 264 12.71 10.48 9.60
CA ASP A 264 11.58 10.78 8.72
C ASP A 264 11.50 12.30 8.48
N PRO A 265 11.21 12.80 7.27
CA PRO A 265 10.98 14.23 7.04
C PRO A 265 9.80 14.80 7.85
N ARG A 266 8.86 13.96 8.25
CA ARG A 266 7.68 14.31 9.04
C ARG A 266 7.77 13.70 10.44
N TYR A 267 7.45 14.51 11.44
CA TYR A 267 7.22 14.02 12.79
C TYR A 267 5.86 13.31 12.86
N ASN A 268 5.84 12.05 12.43
CA ASN A 268 4.65 11.22 12.20
C ASN A 268 4.03 10.68 13.52
N ASP A 269 2.91 9.96 13.46
CA ASP A 269 2.21 9.46 14.66
C ASP A 269 2.89 8.22 15.31
N THR A 270 3.91 7.61 14.69
CA THR A 270 4.78 6.60 15.31
C THR A 270 5.80 7.25 16.23
N ALA A 271 6.36 8.39 15.84
CA ALA A 271 7.18 9.22 16.70
C ALA A 271 6.29 9.83 17.81
N ALA A 272 5.70 11.02 17.60
CA ALA A 272 4.69 11.61 18.49
C ALA A 272 4.92 11.47 20.02
N GLY A 273 6.17 11.48 20.48
CA GLY A 273 6.57 11.40 21.88
C GLY A 273 6.82 9.98 22.41
N ARG A 274 6.81 8.98 21.53
CA ARG A 274 7.16 7.58 21.86
C ARG A 274 8.60 7.28 21.50
N GLU A 275 9.18 7.99 20.55
CA GLU A 275 10.59 7.94 20.20
C GLU A 275 11.48 8.61 21.26
N ASP A 276 12.74 8.18 21.34
CA ASP A 276 13.76 8.88 22.13
C ASP A 276 14.42 10.01 21.32
N GLU A 277 14.44 9.88 19.99
CA GLU A 277 14.96 10.92 19.09
C GLU A 277 14.28 10.86 17.71
N TRP A 278 13.94 12.03 17.18
CA TRP A 278 13.52 12.22 15.80
C TRP A 278 14.60 12.97 15.03
N LEU A 279 15.06 12.38 13.92
CA LEU A 279 16.02 12.99 13.01
C LEU A 279 15.30 13.38 11.71
N PRO A 280 14.99 14.67 11.50
CA PRO A 280 14.32 15.13 10.30
C PRO A 280 15.28 15.10 9.11
N ILE A 281 15.06 14.15 8.20
CA ILE A 281 15.91 13.97 7.02
C ILE A 281 15.30 14.65 5.80
N ARG A 282 16.15 15.19 4.92
CA ARG A 282 15.74 15.66 3.60
C ARG A 282 15.28 14.48 2.72
N PRO A 283 14.09 14.51 2.10
CA PRO A 283 13.59 13.39 1.30
C PRO A 283 14.54 12.96 0.19
N GLY A 284 14.70 11.64 0.01
CA GLY A 284 15.57 11.02 -1.00
C GLY A 284 17.06 10.97 -0.65
N THR A 285 17.43 11.31 0.60
CA THR A 285 18.84 11.41 1.02
C THR A 285 19.27 10.38 2.07
N ASP A 286 18.39 9.43 2.41
CA ASP A 286 18.67 8.38 3.40
C ASP A 286 19.90 7.54 3.03
N GLY A 287 20.16 7.32 1.73
CA GLY A 287 21.38 6.66 1.27
C GLY A 287 22.67 7.42 1.61
N ALA A 288 22.64 8.76 1.60
CA ALA A 288 23.80 9.57 2.00
C ALA A 288 24.04 9.50 3.51
N LEU A 289 22.95 9.51 4.30
CA LEU A 289 23.03 9.30 5.74
C LEU A 289 23.65 7.92 6.05
N ALA A 290 23.15 6.86 5.42
CA ALA A 290 23.68 5.51 5.62
C ALA A 290 25.17 5.39 5.22
N ALA A 291 25.58 6.03 4.12
CA ALA A 291 26.98 6.06 3.70
C ALA A 291 27.89 6.78 4.73
N ALA A 292 27.42 7.87 5.34
CA ALA A 292 28.20 8.57 6.36
C ALA A 292 28.21 7.87 7.72
N ILE A 293 27.14 7.16 8.08
CA ILE A 293 27.16 6.23 9.22
C ILE A 293 28.20 5.14 8.97
N ALA A 294 28.20 4.53 7.78
CA ALA A 294 29.19 3.53 7.40
C ALA A 294 30.63 4.07 7.49
N TRP A 295 30.87 5.33 7.11
CA TRP A 295 32.18 5.97 7.26
C TRP A 295 32.65 5.98 8.71
N VAL A 296 31.79 6.37 9.66
CA VAL A 296 32.13 6.38 11.09
C VAL A 296 32.35 4.95 11.59
N LEU A 297 31.45 4.02 11.25
CA LEU A 297 31.59 2.61 11.64
C LEU A 297 32.93 2.01 11.17
N ILE A 298 33.38 2.33 9.95
CA ILE A 298 34.63 1.83 9.39
C ILE A 298 35.84 2.51 10.03
N THR A 299 35.81 3.82 10.22
CA THR A 299 36.96 4.59 10.72
C THR A 299 37.17 4.47 12.22
N GLU A 300 36.11 4.13 12.98
CA GLU A 300 36.18 3.86 14.42
C GLU A 300 36.21 2.36 14.76
N ASP A 301 36.34 1.49 13.76
CA ASP A 301 36.43 0.02 13.93
C ASP A 301 35.22 -0.60 14.68
N LEU A 302 34.01 -0.14 14.34
CA LEU A 302 32.74 -0.57 14.93
C LEU A 302 31.97 -1.58 14.06
N ILE A 303 32.59 -2.11 13.01
CA ILE A 303 31.99 -3.12 12.12
C ILE A 303 32.14 -4.54 12.67
N ASP A 304 31.27 -5.46 12.25
CA ASP A 304 31.43 -6.89 12.45
C ASP A 304 32.23 -7.49 11.27
N LYS A 305 33.57 -7.35 11.33
CA LYS A 305 34.46 -7.89 10.29
C LYS A 305 34.33 -9.42 10.11
N PRO A 306 34.24 -10.25 11.17
CA PRO A 306 33.98 -11.68 11.01
C PRO A 306 32.68 -12.00 10.27
N PHE A 307 31.60 -11.23 10.50
CA PHE A 307 30.37 -11.35 9.72
C PHE A 307 30.62 -11.07 8.24
N LEU A 308 31.26 -9.94 7.94
CA LEU A 308 31.50 -9.50 6.56
C LEU A 308 32.32 -10.54 5.77
N ASP A 309 33.35 -11.10 6.38
CA ASP A 309 34.25 -12.06 5.71
C ASP A 309 33.58 -13.41 5.44
N LYS A 310 32.78 -13.88 6.39
CA LYS A 310 32.13 -15.18 6.27
C LYS A 310 30.90 -15.13 5.36
N TYR A 311 30.06 -14.10 5.51
CA TYR A 311 28.69 -14.10 4.96
C TYR A 311 28.49 -13.17 3.75
N CYS A 312 29.46 -12.32 3.39
CA CYS A 312 29.31 -11.32 2.33
C CYS A 312 30.33 -11.47 1.20
N ILE A 313 30.04 -10.81 0.07
CA ILE A 313 30.99 -10.50 -1.00
C ILE A 313 30.99 -8.99 -1.30
N GLY A 314 32.15 -8.44 -1.66
CA GLY A 314 32.30 -7.06 -2.13
C GLY A 314 32.43 -5.97 -1.04
N TYR A 315 32.73 -6.33 0.20
CA TYR A 315 32.98 -5.35 1.26
C TYR A 315 34.36 -4.67 1.10
N ASP A 316 35.39 -5.50 0.96
CA ASP A 316 36.80 -5.13 0.77
C ASP A 316 37.42 -5.93 -0.38
N GLU A 317 38.68 -5.65 -0.72
CA GLU A 317 39.40 -6.33 -1.81
C GLU A 317 39.48 -7.87 -1.61
N THR A 318 39.44 -8.35 -0.36
CA THR A 318 39.54 -9.79 -0.07
C THR A 318 38.24 -10.56 -0.36
N THR A 319 37.11 -9.86 -0.29
CA THR A 319 35.77 -10.41 -0.52
C THR A 319 35.20 -9.99 -1.88
N LEU A 320 35.91 -9.15 -2.63
CA LEU A 320 35.50 -8.65 -3.94
C LEU A 320 35.64 -9.76 -5.01
N PRO A 321 34.64 -9.96 -5.89
CA PRO A 321 34.78 -10.90 -7.00
C PRO A 321 35.95 -10.53 -7.92
N ALA A 322 36.68 -11.54 -8.42
CA ALA A 322 37.88 -11.32 -9.23
C ALA A 322 37.62 -10.60 -10.56
N SER A 323 36.37 -10.61 -11.03
CA SER A 323 35.89 -9.90 -12.22
C SER A 323 35.69 -8.40 -11.99
N ALA A 324 35.58 -7.95 -10.73
CA ALA A 324 35.35 -6.56 -10.41
C ALA A 324 36.65 -5.75 -10.51
N PRO A 325 36.58 -4.45 -10.89
CA PRO A 325 37.75 -3.58 -10.87
C PRO A 325 38.35 -3.46 -9.46
N ARG A 326 39.66 -3.27 -9.37
CA ARG A 326 40.34 -2.95 -8.10
C ARG A 326 39.69 -1.72 -7.45
N ASN A 327 39.54 -1.75 -6.12
CA ASN A 327 38.86 -0.70 -5.35
C ASN A 327 37.35 -0.51 -5.69
N ALA A 328 36.71 -1.44 -6.41
CA ALA A 328 35.26 -1.38 -6.64
C ALA A 328 34.43 -1.89 -5.44
N HIS A 329 35.08 -2.23 -4.32
CA HIS A 329 34.43 -2.71 -3.10
C HIS A 329 33.87 -1.56 -2.25
N TYR A 330 32.91 -1.88 -1.37
CA TYR A 330 32.17 -0.89 -0.59
C TYR A 330 33.06 -0.01 0.30
N LYS A 331 34.05 -0.59 0.98
CA LYS A 331 34.98 0.17 1.84
C LYS A 331 35.73 1.26 1.08
N ALA A 332 36.16 1.01 -0.16
CA ALA A 332 36.86 2.00 -0.98
C ALA A 332 35.92 3.14 -1.38
N TYR A 333 34.69 2.82 -1.78
CA TYR A 333 33.65 3.83 -2.02
C TYR A 333 33.42 4.74 -0.81
N ILE A 334 33.27 4.16 0.40
CA ILE A 334 33.03 4.94 1.62
C ILE A 334 34.23 5.84 1.98
N LEU A 335 35.45 5.34 1.84
CA LEU A 335 36.67 6.07 2.20
C LEU A 335 37.16 7.04 1.11
N GLY A 336 36.46 7.17 -0.02
CA GLY A 336 36.85 8.06 -1.12
C GLY A 336 38.02 7.53 -1.97
N GLN A 337 38.21 6.22 -1.96
CA GLN A 337 39.24 5.49 -2.73
C GLN A 337 38.66 4.76 -3.95
N GLY A 338 37.33 4.80 -4.10
CA GLY A 338 36.62 4.30 -5.27
C GLY A 338 36.53 5.33 -6.40
N GLU A 339 35.69 5.05 -7.39
CA GLU A 339 35.60 5.81 -8.66
C GLU A 339 35.28 7.30 -8.48
N ASP A 340 34.43 7.66 -7.51
CA ASP A 340 34.03 9.06 -7.31
C ASP A 340 35.04 9.91 -6.54
N GLY A 341 36.05 9.30 -5.92
CA GLY A 341 37.10 10.00 -5.16
C GLY A 341 36.62 10.79 -3.95
N ILE A 342 35.38 10.60 -3.48
CA ILE A 342 34.76 11.40 -2.42
C ILE A 342 34.58 10.56 -1.15
N ALA A 343 35.27 10.93 -0.08
CA ALA A 343 35.02 10.31 1.23
C ALA A 343 33.62 10.67 1.75
N LYS A 344 32.86 9.68 2.21
CA LYS A 344 31.48 9.85 2.68
C LYS A 344 31.44 10.32 4.13
N THR A 345 32.12 11.42 4.43
CA THR A 345 32.25 11.91 5.81
C THR A 345 30.90 12.41 6.36
N PRO A 346 30.76 12.51 7.70
CA PRO A 346 29.62 13.16 8.34
C PRO A 346 29.38 14.60 7.83
N GLN A 347 30.44 15.36 7.55
CA GLN A 347 30.32 16.73 7.00
C GLN A 347 29.76 16.74 5.59
N TRP A 348 30.16 15.78 4.75
CA TRP A 348 29.60 15.59 3.41
C TRP A 348 28.10 15.30 3.49
N ALA A 349 27.70 14.32 4.31
CA ALA A 349 26.29 13.96 4.44
C ALA A 349 25.45 15.06 5.09
N ALA A 350 26.01 15.88 5.99
CA ALA A 350 25.27 16.97 6.62
C ALA A 350 24.73 18.00 5.61
N GLN A 351 25.49 18.29 4.56
CA GLN A 351 25.06 19.21 3.48
C GLN A 351 23.91 18.63 2.65
N ILE A 352 23.93 17.32 2.44
CA ILE A 352 22.97 16.58 1.62
C ILE A 352 21.67 16.32 2.40
N THR A 353 21.78 15.86 3.64
CA THR A 353 20.66 15.34 4.44
C THR A 353 19.97 16.40 5.29
N SER A 354 20.66 17.52 5.56
CA SER A 354 20.31 18.52 6.59
C SER A 354 20.47 18.04 8.04
N ILE A 355 21.00 16.85 8.28
CA ILE A 355 21.28 16.36 9.63
C ILE A 355 22.68 16.81 10.05
N PRO A 356 22.86 17.45 11.22
CA PRO A 356 24.18 17.88 11.68
C PRO A 356 25.20 16.74 11.75
N ALA A 357 26.44 17.01 11.38
CA ALA A 357 27.51 16.00 11.37
C ALA A 357 27.70 15.31 12.73
N GLU A 358 27.56 16.06 13.83
CA GLU A 358 27.63 15.52 15.20
C GLU A 358 26.54 14.48 15.48
N LYS A 359 25.32 14.71 14.96
CA LYS A 359 24.21 13.76 15.08
C LYS A 359 24.42 12.51 14.25
N ILE A 360 25.05 12.63 13.08
CA ILE A 360 25.43 11.49 12.26
C ILE A 360 26.48 10.63 13.00
N ILE A 361 27.48 11.26 13.61
CA ILE A 361 28.51 10.56 14.41
C ILE A 361 27.88 9.87 15.63
N GLN A 362 27.01 10.57 16.35
CA GLN A 362 26.30 10.04 17.51
C GLN A 362 25.49 8.78 17.11
N LEU A 363 24.67 8.89 16.07
CA LEU A 363 23.86 7.80 15.55
C LEU A 363 24.72 6.59 15.12
N ALA A 364 25.84 6.84 14.44
CA ALA A 364 26.73 5.77 14.01
C ALA A 364 27.36 5.02 15.19
N ARG A 365 27.79 5.73 16.24
CA ARG A 365 28.32 5.11 17.46
C ARG A 365 27.26 4.34 18.23
N GLU A 366 26.02 4.85 18.29
CA GLU A 366 24.89 4.14 18.88
C GLU A 366 24.60 2.83 18.13
N ILE A 367 24.55 2.87 16.79
CA ILE A 367 24.36 1.69 15.93
C ILE A 367 25.50 0.68 16.10
N GLY A 368 26.76 1.13 16.05
CA GLY A 368 27.93 0.25 16.15
C GLY A 368 28.13 -0.38 17.52
N SER A 369 27.66 0.29 18.58
CA SER A 369 27.77 -0.20 19.96
C SER A 369 26.59 -1.09 20.38
N ALA A 370 25.43 -0.96 19.72
CA ALA A 370 24.24 -1.74 20.03
C ALA A 370 24.33 -3.16 19.44
N LYS A 371 24.48 -4.17 20.32
CA LYS A 371 24.51 -5.58 19.95
C LYS A 371 23.40 -6.34 20.68
N PRO A 372 22.24 -6.62 20.05
CA PRO A 372 21.86 -6.32 18.66
C PRO A 372 21.13 -4.97 18.49
N ALA A 373 21.04 -4.50 17.24
CA ALA A 373 20.24 -3.35 16.83
C ALA A 373 19.19 -3.73 15.77
N TYR A 374 17.93 -3.37 16.02
CA TYR A 374 16.82 -3.54 15.10
C TYR A 374 16.75 -2.33 14.15
N ILE A 375 17.34 -2.46 12.97
CA ILE A 375 17.30 -1.43 11.92
C ILE A 375 16.23 -1.83 10.92
N CYS A 376 15.23 -0.98 10.68
CA CYS A 376 14.19 -1.25 9.68
C CYS A 376 13.90 -0.02 8.82
N GLN A 377 13.31 -0.28 7.65
CA GLN A 377 12.84 0.77 6.75
C GLN A 377 11.40 0.53 6.33
N GLY A 378 10.63 1.62 6.27
CA GLY A 378 9.32 1.63 5.67
C GLY A 378 9.41 1.67 4.14
N TRP A 379 8.29 1.92 3.48
CA TRP A 379 8.26 2.08 2.02
C TRP A 379 8.51 3.51 1.56
N GLY A 380 8.63 4.49 2.46
CA GLY A 380 8.92 5.89 2.11
C GLY A 380 10.23 6.05 1.33
N PRO A 381 11.38 5.57 1.84
CA PRO A 381 12.68 5.77 1.21
C PRO A 381 12.78 5.18 -0.21
N GLN A 382 12.16 4.02 -0.45
CA GLN A 382 12.18 3.38 -1.77
C GLN A 382 11.21 4.00 -2.79
N ARG A 383 10.41 5.01 -2.42
CA ARG A 383 9.47 5.68 -3.35
C ARG A 383 10.05 6.95 -3.99
N HIS A 384 11.36 7.14 -3.88
CA HIS A 384 12.10 8.18 -4.58
C HIS A 384 12.68 7.67 -5.91
N SER A 385 13.21 8.57 -6.73
CA SER A 385 13.85 8.30 -8.03
C SER A 385 15.16 7.52 -7.92
N ASN A 386 15.79 7.53 -6.74
CA ASN A 386 16.97 6.75 -6.35
C ASN A 386 16.63 5.66 -5.31
N GLY A 387 15.38 5.21 -5.27
CA GLY A 387 14.85 4.38 -4.19
C GLY A 387 15.48 2.98 -4.11
N GLU A 388 15.92 2.41 -5.23
CA GLU A 388 16.61 1.11 -5.23
C GLU A 388 17.93 1.16 -4.47
N GLN A 389 18.73 2.20 -4.71
CA GLN A 389 20.02 2.36 -4.03
C GLN A 389 19.85 2.75 -2.57
N THR A 390 18.90 3.64 -2.30
CA THR A 390 18.57 4.04 -0.93
C THR A 390 18.18 2.83 -0.08
N ALA A 391 17.35 1.93 -0.61
CA ALA A 391 16.94 0.73 0.12
C ALA A 391 18.12 -0.18 0.47
N ARG A 392 19.06 -0.38 -0.46
CA ARG A 392 20.30 -1.15 -0.22
C ARG A 392 21.22 -0.45 0.78
N ALA A 393 21.36 0.87 0.68
CA ALA A 393 22.22 1.63 1.56
C ALA A 393 21.76 1.55 3.02
N ILE A 394 20.45 1.64 3.29
CA ILE A 394 19.90 1.44 4.64
C ILE A 394 20.15 0.01 5.12
N ALA A 395 19.90 -1.00 4.27
CA ALA A 395 20.15 -2.41 4.63
C ALA A 395 21.63 -2.70 4.94
N MET A 396 22.55 -1.96 4.31
CA MET A 396 23.98 -2.08 4.54
C MET A 396 24.36 -1.81 6.01
N LEU A 397 23.59 -0.99 6.74
CA LEU A 397 23.86 -0.74 8.17
C LEU A 397 23.75 -2.03 8.99
N SER A 398 22.69 -2.83 8.76
CA SER A 398 22.55 -4.15 9.41
C SER A 398 23.63 -5.14 9.01
N VAL A 399 24.11 -5.06 7.77
CA VAL A 399 25.19 -5.91 7.26
C VAL A 399 26.52 -5.55 7.90
N LEU A 400 26.86 -4.25 8.00
CA LEU A 400 28.09 -3.76 8.62
C LEU A 400 28.19 -4.15 10.09
N THR A 401 27.09 -4.19 10.83
CA THR A 401 27.07 -4.47 12.27
C THR A 401 26.63 -5.90 12.62
N GLY A 402 26.44 -6.77 11.62
CA GLY A 402 26.15 -8.18 11.83
C GLY A 402 24.77 -8.52 12.40
N ASN A 403 23.77 -7.65 12.20
CA ASN A 403 22.41 -7.81 12.73
C ASN A 403 21.50 -8.74 11.89
N VAL A 404 21.99 -9.28 10.77
CA VAL A 404 21.21 -10.17 9.89
C VAL A 404 21.19 -11.59 10.44
N GLY A 405 19.99 -12.19 10.55
CA GLY A 405 19.82 -13.60 10.93
C GLY A 405 19.95 -13.90 12.42
N ILE A 406 19.84 -12.89 13.30
CA ILE A 406 19.90 -13.05 14.77
C ILE A 406 18.66 -12.45 15.43
N ASN A 407 18.31 -12.94 16.64
CA ASN A 407 17.29 -12.33 17.49
C ASN A 407 17.70 -10.91 17.90
N GLY A 408 16.72 -10.01 18.02
CA GLY A 408 16.88 -8.59 18.34
C GLY A 408 17.53 -7.74 17.24
N GLY A 409 17.93 -8.37 16.13
CA GLY A 409 18.43 -7.72 14.93
C GLY A 409 17.32 -7.50 13.89
N ASN A 410 17.72 -7.12 12.68
CA ASN A 410 16.88 -7.15 11.49
C ASN A 410 17.79 -7.01 10.26
N SER A 411 17.34 -7.44 9.08
CA SER A 411 18.11 -7.36 7.83
C SER A 411 18.27 -5.93 7.28
N GLY A 412 17.62 -4.94 7.91
CA GLY A 412 17.57 -3.57 7.44
C GLY A 412 16.48 -3.31 6.41
N VAL A 413 15.63 -4.30 6.10
CA VAL A 413 14.41 -4.14 5.31
C VAL A 413 13.19 -3.88 6.20
N ARG A 414 11.98 -3.98 5.65
CA ARG A 414 10.73 -3.86 6.41
C ARG A 414 10.55 -5.03 7.39
N GLU A 415 9.74 -4.85 8.42
CA GLU A 415 9.44 -5.88 9.41
C GLU A 415 8.76 -7.11 8.78
N GLY A 416 9.14 -8.30 9.24
CA GLY A 416 8.57 -9.56 8.79
C GLY A 416 7.34 -10.00 9.58
N THR A 417 6.79 -11.14 9.19
CA THR A 417 5.67 -11.80 9.87
C THR A 417 5.90 -13.31 9.82
N TRP A 418 5.45 -14.01 10.84
CA TRP A 418 5.39 -15.46 10.80
C TRP A 418 4.21 -15.92 9.92
N ASP A 419 4.41 -16.93 9.09
CA ASP A 419 3.37 -17.49 8.23
C ASP A 419 2.68 -18.69 8.90
N LEU A 420 1.35 -18.63 9.01
CA LEU A 420 0.50 -19.70 9.56
C LEU A 420 0.35 -20.90 8.59
N GLY A 421 0.73 -20.73 7.32
CA GLY A 421 0.64 -21.78 6.30
C GLY A 421 -0.78 -21.99 5.77
N VAL A 422 -1.57 -20.91 5.66
CA VAL A 422 -2.92 -20.94 5.07
C VAL A 422 -2.86 -21.40 3.61
N GLU A 423 -3.75 -22.30 3.22
CA GLU A 423 -3.88 -22.74 1.82
C GLU A 423 -4.49 -21.62 0.97
N TRP A 424 -3.88 -21.34 -0.17
CA TRP A 424 -4.32 -20.29 -1.08
C TRP A 424 -5.01 -20.86 -2.31
N PHE A 425 -5.94 -20.10 -2.85
CA PHE A 425 -6.65 -20.35 -4.08
C PHE A 425 -5.60 -20.45 -5.18
N SER A 426 -5.52 -21.63 -5.80
CA SER A 426 -4.42 -21.96 -6.69
C SER A 426 -4.35 -20.94 -7.82
N MET A 427 -3.15 -20.46 -8.12
CA MET A 427 -2.94 -19.65 -9.31
C MET A 427 -2.49 -20.59 -10.43
N LEU A 428 -3.20 -20.56 -11.56
CA LEU A 428 -2.79 -21.30 -12.75
C LEU A 428 -1.50 -20.70 -13.32
N GLU A 429 -0.73 -21.49 -14.06
CA GLU A 429 0.47 -20.97 -14.73
C GLU A 429 0.08 -19.98 -15.84
N ASN A 430 0.77 -18.85 -15.92
CA ASN A 430 0.68 -17.98 -17.09
C ASN A 430 1.65 -18.49 -18.18
N PRO A 431 1.17 -18.97 -19.34
CA PRO A 431 2.04 -19.39 -20.44
C PRO A 431 2.77 -18.21 -21.10
N VAL A 432 2.19 -17.00 -21.06
CA VAL A 432 2.88 -15.78 -21.52
C VAL A 432 3.96 -15.41 -20.51
N LYS A 433 5.22 -15.45 -20.95
CA LYS A 433 6.40 -15.12 -20.12
C LYS A 433 6.80 -13.65 -20.22
N THR A 434 6.26 -12.94 -21.21
CA THR A 434 6.50 -11.51 -21.42
C THR A 434 5.92 -10.71 -20.26
N GLN A 435 6.71 -9.77 -19.73
CA GLN A 435 6.30 -8.90 -18.63
C GLN A 435 6.76 -7.46 -18.85
N ILE A 436 5.95 -6.52 -18.36
CA ILE A 436 6.32 -5.11 -18.23
C ILE A 436 6.40 -4.70 -16.76
N SER A 437 6.94 -3.51 -16.48
CA SER A 437 6.79 -2.94 -15.15
C SER A 437 5.32 -2.64 -14.87
N VAL A 438 4.91 -2.81 -13.61
CA VAL A 438 3.58 -2.39 -13.12
C VAL A 438 3.26 -0.91 -13.37
N PHE A 439 4.27 -0.08 -13.62
CA PHE A 439 4.13 1.35 -13.83
C PHE A 439 4.07 1.76 -15.30
N THR A 440 4.57 0.96 -16.24
CA THR A 440 4.72 1.35 -17.66
C THR A 440 3.59 0.82 -18.55
N TRP A 441 2.41 0.54 -17.97
CA TRP A 441 1.27 0.02 -18.73
C TRP A 441 0.64 1.09 -19.63
N THR A 442 0.74 2.37 -19.25
CA THR A 442 0.30 3.51 -20.09
C THR A 442 1.16 3.59 -21.35
N ASP A 443 2.49 3.47 -21.21
CA ASP A 443 3.43 3.39 -22.35
C ASP A 443 3.12 2.18 -23.25
N ALA A 444 2.80 1.03 -22.65
CA ALA A 444 2.47 -0.18 -23.40
C ALA A 444 1.16 -0.07 -24.20
N ILE A 445 0.27 0.87 -23.85
CA ILE A 445 -0.90 1.23 -24.67
C ILE A 445 -0.50 2.22 -25.77
N ASP A 446 0.27 3.24 -25.40
CA ASP A 446 0.56 4.39 -26.26
C ASP A 446 1.54 4.04 -27.39
N HIS A 447 2.65 3.38 -27.06
CA HIS A 447 3.76 3.08 -27.96
C HIS A 447 4.42 1.73 -27.62
N GLY A 448 3.62 0.75 -27.18
CA GLY A 448 4.12 -0.54 -26.68
C GLY A 448 5.08 -1.27 -27.62
N ALA A 449 4.85 -1.24 -28.94
CA ALA A 449 5.72 -1.90 -29.93
C ALA A 449 7.15 -1.33 -30.01
N GLU A 450 7.37 -0.14 -29.44
CA GLU A 450 8.68 0.49 -29.34
C GLU A 450 9.41 0.10 -28.06
N MET A 451 8.73 -0.49 -27.06
CA MET A 451 9.30 -0.78 -25.74
C MET A 451 10.31 -1.93 -25.78
N THR A 452 11.50 -1.75 -25.20
CA THR A 452 12.60 -2.73 -25.22
C THR A 452 13.01 -3.21 -23.83
N ALA A 453 13.73 -4.33 -23.79
CA ALA A 453 14.29 -4.89 -22.56
C ALA A 453 15.34 -3.98 -21.89
N THR A 454 16.15 -3.29 -22.70
CA THR A 454 17.27 -2.46 -22.24
C THR A 454 16.87 -1.04 -21.86
N ARG A 455 15.82 -0.48 -22.48
CA ARG A 455 15.34 0.88 -22.21
C ARG A 455 14.19 0.89 -21.21
N ASP A 456 13.20 0.04 -21.42
CA ASP A 456 11.91 0.09 -20.70
C ASP A 456 11.76 -1.07 -19.71
N GLY A 457 12.71 -1.99 -19.68
CA GLY A 457 12.73 -3.13 -18.76
C GLY A 457 11.70 -4.20 -19.13
N VAL A 458 11.37 -4.39 -20.41
CA VAL A 458 10.62 -5.57 -20.87
C VAL A 458 11.35 -6.84 -20.47
N ARG A 459 10.62 -7.84 -19.95
CA ARG A 459 11.17 -9.14 -19.56
C ARG A 459 10.56 -10.25 -20.39
N GLY A 460 11.32 -11.34 -20.59
CA GLY A 460 10.89 -12.52 -21.34
C GLY A 460 11.13 -12.45 -22.85
N LYS A 461 11.35 -11.24 -23.40
CA LYS A 461 11.71 -10.94 -24.80
C LYS A 461 12.51 -9.64 -24.87
N ASP A 462 13.12 -9.36 -26.02
CA ASP A 462 13.90 -8.13 -26.28
C ASP A 462 13.03 -6.88 -26.44
N LYS A 463 11.76 -7.04 -26.84
CA LYS A 463 10.76 -5.98 -26.98
C LYS A 463 9.34 -6.51 -26.87
N LEU A 464 8.35 -5.62 -26.72
CA LEU A 464 6.94 -6.00 -26.87
C LEU A 464 6.56 -6.08 -28.36
N ASP A 465 5.79 -7.10 -28.70
CA ASP A 465 5.35 -7.32 -30.09
C ASP A 465 4.06 -6.57 -30.43
N VAL A 466 3.18 -6.42 -29.43
CA VAL A 466 1.85 -5.81 -29.57
C VAL A 466 1.57 -4.85 -28.40
N PRO A 467 0.86 -3.74 -28.63
CA PRO A 467 0.39 -2.88 -27.55
C PRO A 467 -0.77 -3.52 -26.79
N ILE A 468 -1.04 -3.01 -25.59
CA ILE A 468 -2.21 -3.42 -24.80
C ILE A 468 -3.48 -2.89 -25.47
N LYS A 469 -4.41 -3.80 -25.78
CA LYS A 469 -5.74 -3.50 -26.35
C LYS A 469 -6.88 -3.74 -25.37
N PHE A 470 -6.72 -4.63 -24.39
CA PHE A 470 -7.73 -4.94 -23.37
C PHE A 470 -7.17 -4.77 -21.97
N LEU A 471 -7.90 -4.06 -21.10
CA LEU A 471 -7.60 -3.94 -19.68
C LEU A 471 -8.71 -4.52 -18.79
N TRP A 472 -8.31 -5.37 -17.85
CA TRP A 472 -9.10 -5.63 -16.65
C TRP A 472 -8.78 -4.60 -15.57
N CYS A 473 -9.80 -3.89 -15.10
CA CYS A 473 -9.72 -2.91 -14.01
C CYS A 473 -10.60 -3.36 -12.83
N TYR A 474 -10.10 -4.31 -12.04
CA TYR A 474 -10.82 -4.82 -10.86
C TYR A 474 -10.21 -4.29 -9.55
N ALA A 475 -11.06 -3.72 -8.69
CA ALA A 475 -10.67 -3.19 -7.38
C ALA A 475 -9.43 -2.27 -7.46
N SER A 476 -9.34 -1.53 -8.55
CA SER A 476 -8.18 -0.75 -8.95
C SER A 476 -8.59 0.70 -9.16
N ASN A 477 -7.83 1.59 -8.53
CA ASN A 477 -7.87 3.02 -8.82
C ASN A 477 -6.52 3.48 -9.39
N THR A 478 -5.71 2.55 -9.92
CA THR A 478 -4.40 2.84 -10.55
C THR A 478 -4.53 3.27 -12.00
N LEU A 479 -5.71 3.19 -12.63
CA LEU A 479 -5.87 3.67 -14.00
C LEU A 479 -5.70 5.20 -14.11
N ILE A 480 -6.13 5.96 -13.08
CA ILE A 480 -6.06 7.45 -13.13
C ILE A 480 -5.88 8.14 -11.76
N ASN A 481 -6.04 7.44 -10.63
CA ASN A 481 -5.95 8.10 -9.31
C ASN A 481 -4.63 7.79 -8.58
N GLN A 482 -4.12 6.58 -8.74
CA GLN A 482 -2.92 6.07 -8.05
C GLN A 482 -1.76 5.84 -9.01
N HIS A 483 -1.69 6.63 -10.08
CA HIS A 483 -0.70 6.52 -11.14
C HIS A 483 -0.14 7.89 -11.48
N GLY A 484 1.12 7.91 -11.90
CA GLY A 484 1.88 9.14 -12.12
C GLY A 484 1.49 9.78 -13.45
N ASP A 485 1.47 11.10 -13.45
CA ASP A 485 1.01 11.95 -14.55
C ASP A 485 -0.41 11.61 -15.04
N ILE A 486 -1.37 12.01 -14.21
CA ILE A 486 -2.80 11.84 -14.50
C ILE A 486 -3.19 12.49 -15.84
N ALA A 487 -2.59 13.62 -16.19
CA ALA A 487 -2.90 14.33 -17.42
C ALA A 487 -2.48 13.53 -18.65
N HIS A 488 -1.25 13.01 -18.64
CA HIS A 488 -0.74 12.15 -19.71
C HIS A 488 -1.62 10.89 -19.90
N THR A 489 -1.92 10.15 -18.82
CA THR A 489 -2.76 8.95 -18.92
C THR A 489 -4.17 9.28 -19.39
N HIS A 490 -4.75 10.42 -18.96
CA HIS A 490 -6.06 10.85 -19.46
C HIS A 490 -6.04 11.03 -20.99
N GLU A 491 -4.98 11.67 -21.53
CA GLU A 491 -4.81 11.94 -22.96
C GLU A 491 -4.63 10.66 -23.77
N VAL A 492 -3.77 9.73 -23.32
CA VAL A 492 -3.59 8.42 -23.97
C VAL A 492 -4.91 7.65 -24.07
N LEU A 493 -5.70 7.66 -22.98
CA LEU A 493 -6.97 6.93 -22.91
C LEU A 493 -8.12 7.61 -23.67
N GLN A 494 -7.96 8.82 -24.23
CA GLN A 494 -8.99 9.41 -25.08
C GLN A 494 -9.09 8.75 -26.45
N ASP A 495 -8.04 8.05 -26.89
CA ASP A 495 -8.02 7.32 -28.14
C ASP A 495 -8.44 5.86 -27.92
N ASP A 496 -9.72 5.57 -28.18
CA ASP A 496 -10.28 4.23 -28.06
C ASP A 496 -9.62 3.21 -29.01
N SER A 497 -8.89 3.64 -30.05
CA SER A 497 -8.15 2.73 -30.93
C SER A 497 -6.84 2.24 -30.31
N LYS A 498 -6.29 2.99 -29.34
CA LYS A 498 -5.08 2.58 -28.61
C LYS A 498 -5.39 1.48 -27.61
N CYS A 499 -6.43 1.65 -26.79
CA CYS A 499 -6.97 0.64 -25.88
C CYS A 499 -8.47 0.44 -26.17
N GLU A 500 -8.82 -0.72 -26.74
CA GLU A 500 -10.14 -0.98 -27.32
C GLU A 500 -11.21 -1.34 -26.28
N MET A 501 -10.82 -1.83 -25.10
CA MET A 501 -11.76 -2.19 -24.03
C MET A 501 -11.10 -2.10 -22.65
N ILE A 502 -11.81 -1.47 -21.71
CA ILE A 502 -11.51 -1.45 -20.28
C ILE A 502 -12.72 -2.01 -19.53
N ALA A 503 -12.60 -3.24 -19.04
CA ALA A 503 -13.62 -3.89 -18.23
C ALA A 503 -13.40 -3.62 -16.74
N GLY A 504 -14.26 -2.80 -16.15
CA GLY A 504 -14.23 -2.39 -14.76
C GLY A 504 -15.09 -3.28 -13.87
N ILE A 505 -14.55 -3.71 -12.72
CA ILE A 505 -15.31 -4.38 -11.66
C ILE A 505 -15.02 -3.63 -10.36
N GLU A 506 -16.04 -3.07 -9.72
CA GLU A 506 -15.81 -2.10 -8.62
C GLU A 506 -17.02 -2.00 -7.67
N HIS A 507 -16.79 -1.44 -6.46
CA HIS A 507 -17.86 -1.17 -5.49
C HIS A 507 -18.47 0.22 -5.65
N PHE A 508 -17.71 1.18 -6.18
CA PHE A 508 -18.05 2.61 -6.27
C PHE A 508 -17.66 3.22 -7.63
N MET A 509 -18.27 4.35 -7.98
CA MET A 509 -17.81 5.17 -9.11
C MET A 509 -16.52 5.93 -8.73
N THR A 510 -15.39 5.22 -8.67
CA THR A 510 -14.06 5.81 -8.45
C THR A 510 -13.62 6.64 -9.66
N ALA A 511 -12.53 7.41 -9.51
CA ALA A 511 -11.95 8.13 -10.64
C ALA A 511 -11.58 7.18 -11.80
N SER A 512 -11.01 6.00 -11.50
CA SER A 512 -10.73 4.98 -12.52
C SER A 512 -11.99 4.36 -13.13
N ALA A 513 -13.05 4.14 -12.34
CA ALA A 513 -14.31 3.58 -12.85
C ALA A 513 -14.95 4.46 -13.95
N LYS A 514 -14.73 5.79 -13.92
CA LYS A 514 -15.22 6.72 -14.95
C LYS A 514 -14.57 6.52 -16.33
N TYR A 515 -13.47 5.77 -16.41
CA TYR A 515 -12.75 5.47 -17.65
C TYR A 515 -13.05 4.07 -18.19
N CYS A 516 -13.81 3.24 -17.47
CA CYS A 516 -14.19 1.91 -17.94
C CYS A 516 -15.25 1.99 -19.04
N ASP A 517 -15.22 1.06 -19.99
CA ASP A 517 -16.22 0.95 -21.05
C ASP A 517 -17.43 0.12 -20.60
N ILE A 518 -17.16 -0.96 -19.87
CA ILE A 518 -18.16 -1.74 -19.14
C ILE A 518 -17.81 -1.69 -17.66
N LEU A 519 -18.80 -1.39 -16.82
CA LEU A 519 -18.63 -1.31 -15.37
C LEU A 519 -19.60 -2.26 -14.67
N LEU A 520 -19.05 -3.22 -13.92
CA LEU A 520 -19.78 -4.29 -13.25
C LEU A 520 -19.80 -4.08 -11.72
N PRO A 521 -20.97 -4.17 -11.06
CA PRO A 521 -21.09 -3.95 -9.63
C PRO A 521 -20.73 -5.22 -8.82
N ASP A 522 -19.64 -5.17 -8.06
CA ASP A 522 -19.19 -6.28 -7.21
C ASP A 522 -19.81 -6.26 -5.80
N LEU A 523 -19.91 -7.44 -5.20
CA LEU A 523 -20.18 -7.59 -3.77
C LEU A 523 -18.93 -7.27 -2.97
N MET A 524 -19.06 -6.56 -1.85
CA MET A 524 -17.90 -6.40 -0.96
C MET A 524 -17.54 -7.73 -0.30
N PRO A 525 -16.29 -7.92 0.13
CA PRO A 525 -15.88 -9.10 0.89
C PRO A 525 -16.73 -9.39 2.14
N THR A 526 -17.31 -8.35 2.77
CA THR A 526 -18.23 -8.51 3.91
C THR A 526 -19.62 -9.07 3.55
N GLU A 527 -19.94 -9.12 2.27
CA GLU A 527 -21.18 -9.68 1.70
C GLU A 527 -20.95 -11.08 1.12
N GLN A 528 -19.76 -11.64 1.33
CA GLN A 528 -19.32 -12.91 0.75
C GLN A 528 -18.72 -13.81 1.81
N GLU A 529 -18.71 -15.10 1.52
CA GLU A 529 -17.96 -16.08 2.29
C GLU A 529 -16.54 -16.20 1.75
N ASP A 530 -15.55 -16.23 2.65
CA ASP A 530 -14.15 -16.42 2.29
C ASP A 530 -13.27 -16.84 3.49
N LEU A 531 -12.09 -17.38 3.20
CA LEU A 531 -11.05 -17.67 4.18
C LEU A 531 -9.97 -16.57 4.13
N ILE A 532 -9.80 -15.81 5.21
CA ILE A 532 -9.05 -14.55 5.20
C ILE A 532 -7.83 -14.71 6.12
N SER A 533 -6.65 -14.82 5.53
CA SER A 533 -5.38 -14.87 6.26
C SER A 533 -4.88 -13.48 6.61
N HIS A 534 -4.22 -13.34 7.75
CA HIS A 534 -3.32 -12.21 8.01
C HIS A 534 -2.18 -12.12 6.98
N GLU A 535 -1.55 -10.94 6.88
CA GLU A 535 -0.35 -10.69 6.05
C GLU A 535 0.74 -9.92 6.83
N SER A 536 0.38 -9.13 7.85
CA SER A 536 1.35 -8.38 8.67
C SER A 536 0.93 -8.38 10.13
N ALA A 537 1.25 -9.46 10.85
CA ALA A 537 0.81 -9.70 12.23
C ALA A 537 1.92 -10.18 13.18
N GLY A 538 3.19 -9.90 12.86
CA GLY A 538 4.33 -10.29 13.69
C GLY A 538 4.38 -11.80 13.92
N ASN A 539 4.60 -12.23 15.16
CA ASN A 539 4.66 -13.64 15.53
C ASN A 539 3.31 -14.33 15.75
N MET A 540 2.17 -13.64 15.66
CA MET A 540 0.84 -14.26 15.84
C MET A 540 0.12 -14.38 14.51
N GLY A 541 0.16 -15.58 13.94
CA GLY A 541 -0.60 -15.90 12.76
C GLY A 541 -2.08 -16.10 13.07
N TYR A 542 -2.95 -15.66 12.18
CA TYR A 542 -4.38 -15.96 12.25
C TYR A 542 -5.05 -16.09 10.90
N VAL A 543 -6.18 -16.79 10.90
CA VAL A 543 -7.09 -16.96 9.76
C VAL A 543 -8.53 -16.77 10.22
N ILE A 544 -9.32 -16.07 9.42
CA ILE A 544 -10.71 -15.71 9.69
C ILE A 544 -11.61 -16.41 8.67
N LEU A 545 -12.70 -17.02 9.12
CA LEU A 545 -13.77 -17.46 8.22
C LEU A 545 -14.83 -16.35 8.16
N GLY A 546 -14.80 -15.59 7.05
CA GLY A 546 -15.76 -14.55 6.78
C GLY A 546 -17.09 -15.14 6.31
N GLN A 547 -18.20 -14.61 6.81
CA GLN A 547 -19.55 -14.99 6.42
C GLN A 547 -20.29 -13.78 5.83
N PRO A 548 -21.21 -14.00 4.89
CA PRO A 548 -21.99 -12.92 4.27
C PRO A 548 -22.90 -12.26 5.31
N ALA A 549 -22.65 -10.97 5.58
CA ALA A 549 -23.47 -10.20 6.51
C ALA A 549 -24.89 -9.97 6.00
N THR A 550 -25.02 -9.62 4.73
CA THR A 550 -26.30 -9.32 4.08
C THR A 550 -26.48 -10.16 2.82
N SER A 551 -27.72 -10.26 2.36
CA SER A 551 -28.03 -10.75 1.02
C SER A 551 -27.45 -9.79 -0.05
N PRO A 552 -27.21 -10.28 -1.28
CA PRO A 552 -26.84 -9.42 -2.40
C PRO A 552 -27.92 -8.35 -2.65
N LYS A 553 -27.55 -7.08 -2.52
CA LYS A 553 -28.46 -5.95 -2.79
C LYS A 553 -28.37 -5.54 -4.26
N PHE A 554 -29.51 -5.17 -4.84
CA PHE A 554 -29.63 -4.81 -6.26
C PHE A 554 -29.17 -5.96 -7.17
N GLU A 555 -28.44 -5.66 -8.23
CA GLU A 555 -27.93 -6.66 -9.18
C GLU A 555 -26.44 -6.96 -8.94
N ARG A 556 -25.91 -6.71 -7.74
CA ARG A 556 -24.50 -7.00 -7.43
C ARG A 556 -24.24 -8.49 -7.49
N LYS A 557 -23.07 -8.87 -8.01
CA LYS A 557 -22.62 -10.26 -8.11
C LYS A 557 -21.19 -10.40 -7.59
N PRO A 558 -20.82 -11.56 -7.02
CA PRO A 558 -19.46 -11.78 -6.53
C PRO A 558 -18.50 -11.98 -7.70
N ILE A 559 -17.27 -11.47 -7.56
CA ILE A 559 -16.19 -11.60 -8.56
C ILE A 559 -16.02 -13.02 -9.12
N TYR A 560 -16.08 -14.06 -8.29
CA TYR A 560 -15.92 -15.45 -8.73
C TYR A 560 -17.04 -15.87 -9.70
N TRP A 561 -18.29 -15.49 -9.41
CA TRP A 561 -19.41 -15.73 -10.31
C TRP A 561 -19.24 -14.94 -11.61
N THR A 562 -18.92 -13.65 -11.52
CA THR A 562 -18.77 -12.78 -12.69
C THR A 562 -17.72 -13.35 -13.66
N LEU A 563 -16.55 -13.73 -13.17
CA LEU A 563 -15.50 -14.29 -14.02
C LEU A 563 -15.76 -15.72 -14.45
N SER A 564 -16.54 -16.50 -13.70
CA SER A 564 -17.07 -17.80 -14.15
C SER A 564 -18.00 -17.64 -15.36
N GLU A 565 -18.88 -16.63 -15.36
CA GLU A 565 -19.79 -16.37 -16.49
C GLU A 565 -19.07 -15.82 -17.72
N VAL A 566 -18.00 -15.03 -17.53
CA VAL A 566 -17.09 -14.65 -18.63
C VAL A 566 -16.38 -15.90 -19.16
N ALA A 567 -15.86 -16.77 -18.29
CA ALA A 567 -15.20 -18.01 -18.70
C ALA A 567 -16.10 -18.91 -19.56
N LYS A 568 -17.38 -19.05 -19.21
CA LYS A 568 -18.37 -19.79 -20.04
C LYS A 568 -18.46 -19.24 -21.46
N ARG A 569 -18.47 -17.91 -21.59
CA ARG A 569 -18.51 -17.24 -22.90
C ARG A 569 -17.23 -17.49 -23.67
N LEU A 570 -16.07 -17.49 -23.01
CA LEU A 570 -14.78 -17.78 -23.65
C LEU A 570 -14.65 -19.24 -24.11
N GLY A 571 -15.32 -20.18 -23.45
CA GLY A 571 -15.48 -21.57 -23.89
C GLY A 571 -15.58 -22.58 -22.75
N PRO A 572 -16.07 -23.80 -23.02
CA PRO A 572 -16.26 -24.83 -21.98
C PRO A 572 -14.95 -25.24 -21.30
N ASP A 573 -13.85 -25.31 -22.05
CA ASP A 573 -12.53 -25.66 -21.49
C ASP A 573 -12.02 -24.56 -20.55
N VAL A 574 -12.14 -23.28 -20.95
CA VAL A 574 -11.76 -22.13 -20.10
C VAL A 574 -12.59 -22.12 -18.82
N TYR A 575 -13.90 -22.38 -18.91
CA TYR A 575 -14.78 -22.49 -17.75
C TYR A 575 -14.37 -23.62 -16.80
N GLN A 576 -14.11 -24.81 -17.34
CA GLN A 576 -13.71 -25.96 -16.53
C GLN A 576 -12.34 -25.75 -15.88
N THR A 577 -11.36 -25.20 -16.59
CA THR A 577 -10.03 -24.89 -16.05
C THR A 577 -10.08 -23.79 -14.99
N PHE A 578 -10.87 -22.74 -15.22
CA PHE A 578 -11.02 -21.65 -14.24
C PHE A 578 -11.69 -22.14 -12.95
N THR A 579 -12.81 -22.87 -13.06
CA THR A 579 -13.63 -23.26 -11.89
C THR A 579 -13.18 -24.54 -11.21
N GLU A 580 -12.52 -25.44 -11.95
CA GLU A 580 -12.30 -26.84 -11.59
C GLU A 580 -13.57 -27.56 -11.13
N GLY A 581 -14.73 -27.15 -11.68
CA GLY A 581 -16.03 -27.69 -11.32
C GLY A 581 -16.52 -27.32 -9.92
N ARG A 582 -15.90 -26.34 -9.23
CA ARG A 582 -16.28 -25.89 -7.89
C ARG A 582 -16.98 -24.54 -7.91
N THR A 583 -17.97 -24.39 -7.05
CA THR A 583 -18.51 -23.11 -6.62
C THR A 583 -17.55 -22.40 -5.65
N GLN A 584 -17.75 -21.10 -5.40
CA GLN A 584 -16.97 -20.35 -4.41
C GLN A 584 -17.05 -21.00 -3.01
N HIS A 585 -18.23 -21.43 -2.59
CA HIS A 585 -18.43 -22.11 -1.30
C HIS A 585 -17.62 -23.42 -1.21
N GLU A 586 -17.63 -24.24 -2.27
CA GLU A 586 -16.85 -25.48 -2.31
C GLU A 586 -15.34 -25.21 -2.30
N TRP A 587 -14.89 -24.13 -2.95
CA TRP A 587 -13.50 -23.68 -2.84
C TRP A 587 -13.14 -23.28 -1.41
N VAL A 588 -13.95 -22.49 -0.72
CA VAL A 588 -13.68 -22.09 0.68
C VAL A 588 -13.60 -23.32 1.58
N LYS A 589 -14.51 -24.29 1.45
CA LYS A 589 -14.45 -25.55 2.21
C LYS A 589 -13.20 -26.37 1.90
N TYR A 590 -12.80 -26.44 0.64
CA TYR A 590 -11.58 -27.13 0.22
C TYR A 590 -10.32 -26.49 0.84
N LEU A 591 -10.19 -25.16 0.73
CA LEU A 591 -9.05 -24.40 1.25
C LEU A 591 -8.98 -24.45 2.78
N HIS A 592 -10.14 -24.38 3.45
CA HIS A 592 -10.25 -24.61 4.88
C HIS A 592 -9.74 -26.00 5.27
N ALA A 593 -10.22 -27.06 4.60
CA ALA A 593 -9.80 -28.44 4.90
C ALA A 593 -8.29 -28.65 4.73
N LYS A 594 -7.69 -28.07 3.68
CA LYS A 594 -6.25 -28.08 3.44
C LYS A 594 -5.47 -27.31 4.51
N THR A 595 -5.96 -26.14 4.90
CA THR A 595 -5.37 -25.35 5.98
C THR A 595 -5.41 -26.09 7.32
N LYS A 596 -6.54 -26.74 7.64
CA LYS A 596 -6.70 -27.58 8.84
C LYS A 596 -5.78 -28.79 8.83
N ALA A 597 -5.54 -29.41 7.68
CA ALA A 597 -4.58 -30.52 7.59
C ALA A 597 -3.15 -30.10 7.99
N ARG A 598 -2.79 -28.83 7.80
CA ARG A 598 -1.50 -28.25 8.24
C ARG A 598 -1.53 -27.72 9.67
N ASN A 599 -2.72 -27.40 10.19
CA ASN A 599 -2.97 -26.90 11.54
C ASN A 599 -4.10 -27.72 12.20
N PRO A 600 -3.82 -28.95 12.69
CA PRO A 600 -4.85 -29.87 13.19
C PRO A 600 -5.73 -29.31 14.32
N GLU A 601 -5.21 -28.36 15.09
CA GLU A 601 -5.89 -27.63 16.15
C GLU A 601 -6.88 -26.57 15.66
N MET A 602 -6.89 -26.27 14.35
CA MET A 602 -7.88 -25.36 13.77
C MET A 602 -9.28 -25.99 13.85
N PRO A 603 -10.30 -25.22 14.27
CA PRO A 603 -11.70 -25.66 14.26
C PRO A 603 -12.12 -26.27 12.92
N ASP A 604 -13.11 -27.17 12.93
CA ASP A 604 -13.70 -27.57 11.66
C ASP A 604 -14.50 -26.42 11.02
N TYR A 605 -14.93 -26.60 9.77
CA TYR A 605 -15.55 -25.51 9.01
C TYR A 605 -16.86 -25.01 9.68
N GLU A 606 -17.67 -25.90 10.26
CA GLU A 606 -18.93 -25.47 10.89
C GLU A 606 -18.69 -24.83 12.27
N GLU A 607 -17.71 -25.32 13.02
CA GLU A 607 -17.26 -24.70 14.28
C GLU A 607 -16.64 -23.32 14.03
N MET A 608 -15.86 -23.17 12.95
CA MET A 608 -15.23 -21.90 12.59
C MET A 608 -16.24 -20.81 12.23
N LYS A 609 -17.46 -21.17 11.81
CA LYS A 609 -18.55 -20.19 11.62
C LYS A 609 -19.02 -19.57 12.92
N GLN A 610 -18.84 -20.28 14.05
CA GLN A 610 -19.18 -19.76 15.38
C GLN A 610 -18.00 -19.03 16.01
N THR A 611 -16.78 -19.58 15.91
CA THR A 611 -15.58 -18.98 16.53
C THR A 611 -15.01 -17.81 15.72
N GLY A 612 -15.17 -17.82 14.40
CA GLY A 612 -14.81 -16.74 13.47
C GLY A 612 -13.33 -16.63 13.13
N ILE A 613 -12.45 -16.82 14.11
CA ILE A 613 -11.00 -16.67 13.97
C ILE A 613 -10.26 -17.85 14.62
N PHE A 614 -9.19 -18.31 13.97
CA PHE A 614 -8.19 -19.17 14.56
C PHE A 614 -6.86 -18.41 14.66
N LYS A 615 -6.25 -18.40 15.85
CA LYS A 615 -4.97 -17.73 16.14
C LYS A 615 -3.95 -18.76 16.57
N LYS A 616 -2.70 -18.56 16.16
CA LYS A 616 -1.56 -19.40 16.55
C LYS A 616 -0.33 -18.53 16.69
N LYS A 617 0.44 -18.77 17.74
CA LYS A 617 1.73 -18.13 17.95
C LYS A 617 2.83 -18.89 17.21
N CYS A 618 3.81 -18.16 16.70
CA CYS A 618 5.03 -18.73 16.15
C CYS A 618 5.67 -19.71 17.15
N PRO A 619 5.93 -20.97 16.77
CA PRO A 619 6.55 -21.96 17.65
C PRO A 619 7.96 -21.56 18.14
N GLU A 620 8.68 -20.77 17.35
CA GLU A 620 10.02 -20.28 17.66
C GLU A 620 10.02 -19.00 18.50
N GLU A 621 8.86 -18.60 19.04
CA GLU A 621 8.58 -17.32 19.71
C GLU A 621 8.65 -16.09 18.81
N HIS A 622 9.69 -15.98 17.98
CA HIS A 622 9.95 -14.86 17.07
C HIS A 622 10.28 -15.37 15.67
N TYR A 623 9.83 -14.65 14.65
CA TYR A 623 10.28 -14.91 13.28
C TYR A 623 11.56 -14.13 13.00
N VAL A 624 12.65 -14.85 12.71
CA VAL A 624 13.97 -14.27 12.39
C VAL A 624 14.33 -14.60 10.96
N ALA A 625 14.31 -13.58 10.09
CA ALA A 625 14.67 -13.72 8.69
C ALA A 625 16.15 -14.12 8.56
N PHE A 626 16.45 -15.00 7.62
CA PHE A 626 17.80 -15.50 7.33
C PHE A 626 18.50 -16.25 8.47
N ARG A 627 17.78 -16.70 9.52
CA ARG A 627 18.34 -17.50 10.62
C ARG A 627 19.11 -18.73 10.09
N SER A 628 18.49 -19.54 9.24
CA SER A 628 19.13 -20.76 8.71
C SER A 628 20.40 -20.48 7.90
N PHE A 629 20.43 -19.39 7.11
CA PHE A 629 21.64 -18.94 6.42
C PHE A 629 22.74 -18.49 7.41
N ARG A 630 22.35 -17.80 8.49
CA ARG A 630 23.29 -17.34 9.51
C ARG A 630 23.93 -18.50 10.27
N GLU A 631 23.13 -19.53 10.60
CA GLU A 631 23.56 -20.74 11.31
C GLU A 631 24.44 -21.63 10.43
N ASP A 632 23.99 -21.94 9.20
CA ASP A 632 24.74 -22.75 8.24
C ASP A 632 24.59 -22.19 6.80
N PRO A 633 25.51 -21.30 6.37
CA PRO A 633 25.45 -20.68 5.05
C PRO A 633 25.82 -21.65 3.92
N ALA A 634 26.46 -22.79 4.22
CA ALA A 634 26.79 -23.79 3.21
C ALA A 634 25.61 -24.71 2.92
N ALA A 635 24.87 -25.13 3.96
CA ALA A 635 23.64 -25.90 3.81
C ALA A 635 22.45 -25.05 3.35
N THR A 636 22.43 -23.77 3.73
CA THR A 636 21.31 -22.85 3.46
C THR A 636 21.77 -21.56 2.78
N PRO A 637 22.35 -21.64 1.56
CA PRO A 637 22.80 -20.46 0.84
C PRO A 637 21.64 -19.53 0.48
N LEU A 638 21.92 -18.24 0.36
CA LEU A 638 20.97 -17.26 -0.17
C LEU A 638 20.69 -17.53 -1.66
N LYS A 639 19.59 -16.97 -2.19
CA LYS A 639 19.21 -17.09 -3.62
C LYS A 639 20.01 -16.16 -4.53
N THR A 640 21.07 -15.54 -4.01
CA THR A 640 22.03 -14.77 -4.80
C THR A 640 22.95 -15.71 -5.59
N PRO A 641 23.53 -15.26 -6.72
CA PRO A 641 24.50 -16.07 -7.48
C PRO A 641 25.63 -16.66 -6.63
N SER A 642 26.16 -15.89 -5.68
CA SER A 642 27.23 -16.34 -4.78
C SER A 642 26.77 -17.20 -3.60
N GLY A 643 25.46 -17.33 -3.34
CA GLY A 643 24.92 -17.92 -2.12
C GLY A 643 25.13 -17.07 -0.85
N LYS A 644 25.73 -15.88 -0.97
CA LYS A 644 26.08 -14.96 0.12
C LYS A 644 25.37 -13.61 -0.04
N ILE A 645 25.54 -12.71 0.94
CA ILE A 645 25.07 -11.33 0.81
C ILE A 645 25.96 -10.59 -0.20
N GLU A 646 25.38 -10.15 -1.32
CA GLU A 646 26.13 -9.45 -2.38
C GLU A 646 26.11 -7.94 -2.15
N ILE A 647 27.15 -7.42 -1.48
CA ILE A 647 27.36 -5.99 -1.35
C ILE A 647 27.73 -5.43 -2.73
N TYR A 648 28.72 -6.04 -3.39
CA TYR A 648 28.98 -5.81 -4.81
C TYR A 648 28.19 -6.82 -5.65
N SER A 649 27.32 -6.33 -6.52
CA SER A 649 26.56 -7.19 -7.45
C SER A 649 27.08 -7.06 -8.87
N GLU A 650 27.73 -8.11 -9.38
CA GLU A 650 28.16 -8.21 -10.78
C GLU A 650 26.98 -8.07 -11.74
N ARG A 651 25.81 -8.60 -11.36
CA ARG A 651 24.59 -8.45 -12.16
C ARG A 651 24.21 -6.98 -12.34
N LEU A 652 24.28 -6.17 -11.28
CA LEU A 652 24.01 -4.73 -11.38
C LEU A 652 25.10 -3.99 -12.17
N ALA A 653 26.38 -4.40 -12.06
CA ALA A 653 27.45 -3.85 -12.89
C ALA A 653 27.17 -4.07 -14.39
N THR A 654 26.73 -5.29 -14.76
CA THR A 654 26.34 -5.60 -16.14
C THR A 654 25.16 -4.77 -16.61
N LEU A 655 24.12 -4.60 -15.78
CA LEU A 655 22.96 -3.78 -16.16
C LEU A 655 23.35 -2.30 -16.34
N ALA A 656 24.18 -1.77 -15.45
CA ALA A 656 24.68 -0.40 -15.55
C ALA A 656 25.41 -0.11 -16.88
N ASN A 657 26.09 -1.13 -17.42
CA ASN A 657 26.84 -1.01 -18.68
C ASN A 657 26.03 -1.32 -19.95
N THR A 658 24.95 -2.10 -19.83
CA THR A 658 24.22 -2.63 -21.00
C THR A 658 22.85 -1.99 -21.20
N TRP A 659 22.26 -1.38 -20.17
CA TRP A 659 20.98 -0.70 -20.28
C TRP A 659 21.11 0.69 -20.89
N GLU A 660 20.05 1.09 -21.60
CA GLU A 660 19.92 2.42 -22.17
C GLU A 660 19.36 3.37 -21.10
N LEU A 661 20.27 3.95 -20.30
CA LEU A 661 19.93 4.86 -19.21
C LEU A 661 19.98 6.31 -19.67
N LYS A 662 19.07 7.15 -19.17
CA LYS A 662 19.23 8.61 -19.31
C LYS A 662 20.46 9.08 -18.54
N LYS A 663 21.00 10.25 -18.89
CA LYS A 663 22.25 10.79 -18.30
C LYS A 663 22.22 10.89 -16.77
N ASP A 664 21.05 11.13 -16.20
CA ASP A 664 20.78 11.29 -14.77
C ASP A 664 20.18 10.02 -14.13
N GLU A 665 20.14 8.90 -14.83
CA GLU A 665 19.71 7.59 -14.31
C GLU A 665 20.93 6.75 -13.96
N ILE A 666 20.96 6.24 -12.72
CA ILE A 666 22.11 5.51 -12.20
C ILE A 666 21.68 4.14 -11.68
N ILE A 667 22.26 3.09 -12.28
CA ILE A 667 22.33 1.75 -11.70
C ILE A 667 23.77 1.57 -11.21
N HIS A 668 23.94 1.13 -9.96
CA HIS A 668 25.24 1.06 -9.30
C HIS A 668 25.45 -0.31 -8.64
N PRO A 669 26.63 -0.95 -8.81
CA PRO A 669 26.89 -2.29 -8.28
C PRO A 669 26.96 -2.34 -6.76
N LEU A 670 27.35 -1.25 -6.10
CA LEU A 670 27.34 -1.10 -4.64
C LEU A 670 26.06 -0.40 -4.12
N PRO A 671 25.71 -0.55 -2.83
CA PRO A 671 24.73 0.27 -2.08
C PRO A 671 25.19 1.73 -1.91
N ALA A 672 25.42 2.44 -3.02
CA ALA A 672 25.93 3.80 -3.04
C ALA A 672 24.80 4.83 -2.96
N TYR A 673 25.05 5.98 -2.35
CA TYR A 673 24.17 7.13 -2.55
C TYR A 673 24.32 7.64 -3.99
N THR A 674 23.19 7.78 -4.67
CA THR A 674 23.09 8.44 -5.98
C THR A 674 22.08 9.57 -5.89
N PRO A 675 22.36 10.77 -6.43
CA PRO A 675 21.33 11.77 -6.64
C PRO A 675 20.19 11.20 -7.51
N GLY A 676 18.98 11.68 -7.30
CA GLY A 676 17.82 11.31 -8.10
C GLY A 676 17.21 12.54 -8.76
N PHE A 677 16.58 12.37 -9.93
CA PHE A 677 15.81 13.43 -10.58
C PHE A 677 14.65 13.91 -9.69
N ASP A 678 14.23 15.17 -9.87
CA ASP A 678 13.24 15.84 -9.01
C ASP A 678 13.64 15.77 -7.50
N GLY A 679 14.96 15.70 -7.28
CA GLY A 679 15.59 15.58 -5.98
C GLY A 679 15.91 16.92 -5.33
N TRP A 680 16.67 16.87 -4.23
CA TRP A 680 17.00 18.07 -3.47
C TRP A 680 18.05 18.96 -4.16
N ASP A 681 18.90 18.41 -5.01
CA ASP A 681 19.95 19.11 -5.74
C ASP A 681 19.57 19.40 -7.20
N ASP A 682 18.33 19.08 -7.58
CA ASP A 682 17.83 19.29 -8.93
C ASP A 682 17.69 20.81 -9.23
N PRO A 683 18.22 21.30 -10.37
CA PRO A 683 18.06 22.70 -10.80
C PRO A 683 16.61 23.17 -10.88
N LEU A 684 15.65 22.26 -11.09
CA LEU A 684 14.22 22.57 -11.12
C LEU A 684 13.72 23.23 -9.82
N ARG A 685 14.44 23.05 -8.70
CA ARG A 685 14.14 23.73 -7.43
C ARG A 685 14.17 25.26 -7.52
N GLN A 686 14.85 25.85 -8.49
CA GLN A 686 14.78 27.30 -8.71
C GLN A 686 13.37 27.76 -9.08
N ARG A 687 12.61 26.91 -9.79
CA ARG A 687 11.21 27.15 -10.16
C ARG A 687 10.22 26.61 -9.12
N TYR A 688 10.52 25.43 -8.57
CA TYR A 688 9.68 24.70 -7.63
C TYR A 688 10.46 24.38 -6.34
N PRO A 689 10.58 25.34 -5.40
CA PRO A 689 11.59 25.26 -4.33
C PRO A 689 11.32 24.23 -3.23
N LEU A 690 10.09 23.74 -3.12
CA LEU A 690 9.67 22.82 -2.05
C LEU A 690 9.68 21.38 -2.55
N GLN A 691 10.29 20.48 -1.79
CA GLN A 691 10.14 19.04 -2.02
C GLN A 691 8.76 18.59 -1.51
N LEU A 692 8.05 17.78 -2.28
CA LEU A 692 6.75 17.21 -1.91
C LEU A 692 6.83 15.69 -1.81
N THR A 693 6.50 15.16 -0.63
CA THR A 693 6.36 13.72 -0.39
C THR A 693 4.92 13.31 -0.11
N GLY A 694 4.60 12.06 -0.46
CA GLY A 694 3.35 11.42 -0.05
C GLY A 694 3.52 10.68 1.27
N PHE A 695 2.42 10.47 1.98
CA PHE A 695 2.37 9.50 3.08
C PHE A 695 1.03 8.78 3.10
N HIS A 696 1.03 7.51 3.47
CA HIS A 696 -0.22 6.78 3.68
C HIS A 696 -0.98 7.39 4.85
N TYR A 697 -2.28 7.62 4.67
CA TYR A 697 -3.06 8.38 5.63
C TYR A 697 -4.01 7.49 6.43
N LYS A 698 -4.08 7.70 7.75
CA LYS A 698 -4.84 6.84 8.68
C LYS A 698 -6.32 6.67 8.34
N ALA A 699 -6.95 7.67 7.71
CA ALA A 699 -8.36 7.63 7.30
C ALA A 699 -8.68 6.73 6.10
N ARG A 700 -7.67 6.22 5.40
CA ARG A 700 -7.86 5.43 4.19
C ARG A 700 -6.80 4.33 4.06
N THR A 701 -7.03 3.43 3.13
CA THR A 701 -6.01 2.50 2.68
C THR A 701 -5.93 2.69 1.20
N HIS A 702 -4.86 3.34 0.75
CA HIS A 702 -4.82 3.87 -0.61
C HIS A 702 -6.05 4.78 -0.83
N SER A 703 -6.81 4.60 -1.91
CA SER A 703 -8.07 5.31 -2.11
C SER A 703 -9.31 4.65 -1.51
N SER A 704 -9.21 3.44 -0.96
CA SER A 704 -10.34 2.83 -0.23
C SER A 704 -10.66 3.62 1.03
N TYR A 705 -11.97 3.79 1.32
CA TYR A 705 -12.51 4.66 2.38
C TYR A 705 -12.40 6.17 2.12
N GLY A 706 -11.87 6.60 0.96
CA GLY A 706 -11.72 8.01 0.62
C GLY A 706 -13.03 8.83 0.59
N ASN A 707 -14.17 8.16 0.48
CA ASN A 707 -15.53 8.73 0.44
C ASN A 707 -16.31 8.62 1.76
N ILE A 708 -15.68 8.19 2.86
CA ILE A 708 -16.39 8.01 4.14
C ILE A 708 -16.35 9.30 4.96
N ASP A 709 -17.50 9.94 5.08
CA ASP A 709 -17.75 11.23 5.75
C ASP A 709 -17.03 11.41 7.10
N VAL A 710 -17.25 10.48 8.04
CA VAL A 710 -16.70 10.58 9.39
C VAL A 710 -15.17 10.46 9.39
N LEU A 711 -14.60 9.75 8.41
CA LEU A 711 -13.14 9.63 8.27
C LEU A 711 -12.55 10.88 7.63
N GLN A 712 -13.23 11.48 6.65
CA GLN A 712 -12.83 12.76 6.05
C GLN A 712 -12.86 13.89 7.10
N GLN A 713 -13.87 13.92 7.98
CA GLN A 713 -13.97 14.89 9.06
C GLN A 713 -12.90 14.69 10.13
N ALA A 714 -12.65 13.44 10.55
CA ALA A 714 -11.66 13.14 11.58
C ALA A 714 -10.21 13.33 11.09
N CYS A 715 -9.99 13.23 9.78
CA CYS A 715 -8.69 13.33 9.14
C CYS A 715 -8.84 14.12 7.84
N PRO A 716 -8.86 15.46 7.91
CA PRO A 716 -8.97 16.33 6.73
C PRO A 716 -7.83 16.08 5.74
N GLN A 717 -8.10 16.28 4.44
CA GLN A 717 -7.07 16.24 3.40
C GLN A 717 -6.42 17.63 3.29
N GLU A 718 -5.14 17.71 3.61
CA GLU A 718 -4.41 18.97 3.75
C GLU A 718 -2.96 18.81 3.27
N ILE A 719 -2.33 19.90 2.85
CA ILE A 719 -0.87 19.95 2.64
C ILE A 719 -0.17 20.41 3.92
N TRP A 720 0.78 19.62 4.39
CA TRP A 720 1.64 20.00 5.50
C TRP A 720 2.72 20.95 5.00
N ILE A 721 2.88 22.09 5.66
CA ILE A 721 3.91 23.09 5.36
C ILE A 721 4.54 23.61 6.67
N ASN A 722 5.85 23.76 6.69
CA ASN A 722 6.56 24.30 7.84
C ASN A 722 6.20 25.79 8.07
N PRO A 723 6.13 26.30 9.31
CA PRO A 723 5.86 27.70 9.58
C PRO A 723 6.81 28.68 8.89
N ILE A 724 8.09 28.32 8.75
CA ILE A 724 9.10 29.15 8.06
C ILE A 724 8.71 29.34 6.59
N ASP A 725 8.38 28.24 5.89
CA ASP A 725 8.00 28.29 4.48
C ASP A 725 6.64 28.95 4.25
N ALA A 726 5.70 28.73 5.17
CA ALA A 726 4.37 29.33 5.13
C ALA A 726 4.42 30.85 5.35
N GLN A 727 5.21 31.32 6.32
CA GLN A 727 5.40 32.74 6.59
C GLN A 727 5.98 33.48 5.40
N ALA A 728 7.01 32.92 4.75
CA ALA A 728 7.60 33.49 3.54
C ALA A 728 6.61 33.62 2.37
N ARG A 729 5.50 32.87 2.40
CA ARG A 729 4.45 32.82 1.38
C ARG A 729 3.14 33.49 1.80
N GLY A 730 3.07 34.08 3.00
CA GLY A 730 1.84 34.67 3.53
C GLY A 730 0.70 33.68 3.78
N ILE A 731 1.03 32.40 4.03
CA ILE A 731 0.05 31.32 4.23
C ILE A 731 -0.21 31.12 5.72
N GLN A 732 -1.49 31.09 6.10
CA GLN A 732 -1.95 30.75 7.44
C GLN A 732 -2.55 29.34 7.48
N HIS A 733 -2.66 28.77 8.68
CA HIS A 733 -3.32 27.48 8.87
C HIS A 733 -4.80 27.57 8.42
N GLY A 734 -5.24 26.63 7.59
CA GLY A 734 -6.59 26.57 7.04
C GLY A 734 -6.81 27.38 5.76
N ASP A 735 -5.84 28.21 5.33
CA ASP A 735 -5.93 28.88 4.03
C ASP A 735 -6.00 27.82 2.91
N THR A 736 -6.88 28.04 1.93
CA THR A 736 -6.81 27.29 0.66
C THR A 736 -5.56 27.76 -0.09
N VAL A 737 -4.73 26.79 -0.50
CA VAL A 737 -3.51 27.07 -1.25
C VAL A 737 -3.52 26.35 -2.59
N ARG A 738 -2.88 26.97 -3.57
CA ARG A 738 -2.57 26.35 -4.86
C ARG A 738 -1.22 25.65 -4.76
N VAL A 739 -1.23 24.34 -4.99
CA VAL A 739 -0.02 23.50 -5.04
C VAL A 739 0.16 23.03 -6.48
N PHE A 740 1.31 23.31 -7.08
CA PHE A 740 1.48 23.06 -8.52
C PHE A 740 2.92 22.79 -8.92
N ASN A 741 3.05 22.10 -10.06
CA ASN A 741 4.30 21.97 -10.81
C ASN A 741 3.99 21.83 -12.32
N GLN A 742 4.91 21.28 -13.10
CA GLN A 742 4.73 21.08 -14.54
C GLN A 742 3.70 20.00 -14.91
N ASN A 743 3.41 19.05 -14.00
CA ASN A 743 2.50 17.93 -14.26
C ASN A 743 1.04 18.30 -13.99
N GLY A 744 0.79 19.19 -13.04
CA GLY A 744 -0.57 19.60 -12.69
C GLY A 744 -0.65 20.55 -11.50
N GLN A 745 -1.87 20.72 -11.00
CA GLN A 745 -2.15 21.61 -9.88
C GLN A 745 -3.37 21.15 -9.07
N MET A 746 -3.40 21.55 -7.80
CA MET A 746 -4.53 21.33 -6.90
C MET A 746 -4.80 22.52 -5.99
N LEU A 747 -6.02 22.56 -5.44
CA LEU A 747 -6.47 23.51 -4.42
C LEU A 747 -6.88 22.74 -3.17
N ILE A 748 -6.11 22.86 -2.09
CA ILE A 748 -6.37 22.19 -0.82
C ILE A 748 -6.01 23.08 0.38
N PRO A 749 -6.58 22.84 1.57
CA PRO A 749 -6.22 23.58 2.77
C PRO A 749 -4.76 23.34 3.21
N ALA A 750 -4.11 24.38 3.72
CA ALA A 750 -2.78 24.31 4.31
C ALA A 750 -2.83 23.95 5.81
N LYS A 751 -2.09 22.92 6.18
CA LYS A 751 -1.75 22.61 7.56
C LYS A 751 -0.36 23.16 7.89
N VAL A 752 -0.33 24.40 8.38
CA VAL A 752 0.91 25.01 8.90
C VAL A 752 1.32 24.31 10.20
N THR A 753 2.47 23.63 10.23
CA THR A 753 2.88 22.81 11.38
C THR A 753 4.40 22.65 11.48
N PRO A 754 5.01 22.73 12.68
CA PRO A 754 6.45 22.48 12.85
C PRO A 754 6.83 20.99 12.74
N ARG A 755 5.86 20.08 12.59
CA ARG A 755 6.05 18.62 12.48
C ARG A 755 6.58 18.18 11.11
N ILE A 756 7.22 19.05 10.34
CA ILE A 756 7.78 18.77 9.02
C ILE A 756 9.02 19.65 8.79
N LEU A 757 10.06 19.11 8.14
CA LEU A 757 11.30 19.83 7.86
C LEU A 757 11.05 21.09 6.99
N PRO A 758 11.73 22.23 7.23
CA PRO A 758 11.71 23.37 6.31
C PRO A 758 12.18 22.99 4.90
N GLY A 759 11.56 23.61 3.88
CA GLY A 759 11.76 23.29 2.46
C GLY A 759 11.04 22.02 2.00
N VAL A 760 10.31 21.33 2.89
CA VAL A 760 9.58 20.08 2.62
C VAL A 760 8.10 20.26 2.90
N THR A 761 7.28 19.69 2.02
CA THR A 761 5.82 19.60 2.15
C THR A 761 5.38 18.16 2.03
N ALA A 762 4.22 17.83 2.60
CA ALA A 762 3.69 16.47 2.54
C ALA A 762 2.18 16.45 2.37
N ILE A 763 1.66 15.51 1.57
CA ILE A 763 0.22 15.31 1.34
C ILE A 763 -0.16 13.86 1.60
N GLY A 764 -1.30 13.65 2.28
CA GLY A 764 -1.85 12.33 2.51
C GLY A 764 -2.24 11.65 1.19
N GLN A 765 -1.72 10.47 0.91
CA GLN A 765 -2.00 9.74 -0.32
C GLN A 765 -3.44 9.19 -0.32
N GLY A 766 -3.98 9.00 -1.53
CA GLY A 766 -5.21 8.23 -1.76
C GLY A 766 -6.51 9.03 -1.69
N ALA A 767 -6.45 10.36 -1.55
CA ALA A 767 -7.63 11.18 -1.82
C ALA A 767 -8.12 10.94 -3.26
N TRP A 768 -9.43 11.00 -3.46
CA TRP A 768 -10.02 10.79 -4.77
C TRP A 768 -9.82 12.03 -5.63
N LEU A 769 -9.35 11.84 -6.86
CA LEU A 769 -9.25 12.90 -7.85
C LEU A 769 -10.62 13.57 -8.04
N ASN A 770 -10.66 14.89 -7.88
CA ASN A 770 -11.80 15.73 -8.16
C ASN A 770 -11.35 16.90 -9.05
N ALA A 771 -11.11 16.58 -10.32
CA ALA A 771 -10.72 17.54 -11.34
C ALA A 771 -11.64 17.40 -12.55
N ASP A 772 -11.96 18.52 -13.20
CA ASP A 772 -12.52 18.49 -14.55
C ASP A 772 -11.37 18.29 -15.54
N MET A 773 -11.14 17.03 -15.94
CA MET A 773 -10.04 16.67 -16.83
C MET A 773 -10.23 17.19 -18.27
N PHE A 774 -11.46 17.59 -18.62
CA PHE A 774 -11.76 18.22 -19.92
C PHE A 774 -11.74 19.76 -19.84
N GLY A 775 -11.68 20.32 -18.63
CA GLY A 775 -11.68 21.74 -18.35
C GLY A 775 -10.37 22.22 -17.74
N ASP A 776 -10.45 22.80 -16.53
CA ASP A 776 -9.31 23.46 -15.87
C ASP A 776 -8.22 22.50 -15.37
N LYS A 777 -8.51 21.19 -15.31
CA LYS A 777 -7.63 20.14 -14.76
C LYS A 777 -7.14 20.44 -13.34
N VAL A 778 -7.84 21.28 -12.58
CA VAL A 778 -7.48 21.63 -11.20
C VAL A 778 -8.11 20.64 -10.24
N ASP A 779 -7.28 19.87 -9.54
CA ASP A 779 -7.77 18.94 -8.53
C ASP A 779 -8.20 19.65 -7.25
N ARG A 780 -9.43 19.38 -6.82
CA ARG A 780 -10.03 19.88 -5.57
C ARG A 780 -10.18 18.77 -4.53
N GLY A 781 -9.75 17.55 -4.85
CA GLY A 781 -9.79 16.39 -3.99
C GLY A 781 -8.50 16.20 -3.17
N GLY A 782 -7.37 16.69 -3.68
CA GLY A 782 -6.06 16.56 -3.05
C GLY A 782 -5.34 15.25 -3.38
N SER A 783 -5.59 14.67 -4.55
CA SER A 783 -4.85 13.53 -5.09
C SER A 783 -3.43 13.95 -5.45
N ILE A 784 -2.47 13.60 -4.60
CA ILE A 784 -1.04 13.89 -4.80
C ILE A 784 -0.53 13.50 -6.20
N ASN A 785 -1.09 12.46 -6.81
CA ASN A 785 -0.57 11.93 -8.07
C ASN A 785 -0.79 12.86 -9.28
N ILE A 786 -1.65 13.88 -9.19
CA ILE A 786 -1.74 14.91 -10.23
C ILE A 786 -0.44 15.73 -10.36
N LEU A 787 0.40 15.71 -9.32
CA LEU A 787 1.69 16.41 -9.27
C LEU A 787 2.87 15.46 -9.56
N THR A 788 2.66 14.15 -9.60
CA THR A 788 3.74 13.16 -9.73
C THR A 788 4.08 12.88 -11.20
N SER A 789 5.36 12.60 -11.46
CA SER A 789 5.87 12.29 -12.80
C SER A 789 5.48 10.88 -13.28
N HIS A 790 5.37 10.69 -14.60
CA HIS A 790 5.30 9.36 -15.25
C HIS A 790 6.68 8.69 -15.39
N ARG A 791 7.77 9.38 -15.01
CA ARG A 791 9.12 8.85 -15.18
C ARG A 791 9.39 7.69 -14.19
N PRO A 792 9.76 6.49 -14.66
CA PRO A 792 10.06 5.36 -13.79
C PRO A 792 11.45 5.45 -13.12
N SER A 793 11.67 4.67 -12.07
CA SER A 793 13.00 4.51 -11.45
C SER A 793 13.96 3.70 -12.34
N PRO A 794 15.30 3.88 -12.25
CA PRO A 794 16.25 3.33 -13.23
C PRO A 794 16.23 1.79 -13.35
N LEU A 795 16.19 1.08 -12.21
CA LEU A 795 16.38 -0.38 -12.18
C LEU A 795 15.05 -1.13 -12.17
N ALA A 796 14.19 -0.82 -11.19
CA ALA A 796 12.92 -1.51 -11.02
C ALA A 796 11.87 -1.09 -12.03
N LYS A 797 12.14 0.00 -12.76
CA LYS A 797 11.17 0.73 -13.58
C LYS A 797 9.89 1.03 -12.80
N GLY A 798 10.03 1.25 -11.49
CA GLY A 798 8.92 1.44 -10.54
C GLY A 798 8.50 2.90 -10.45
N ASN A 799 7.50 3.20 -9.60
CA ASN A 799 6.96 4.55 -9.45
C ASN A 799 7.67 5.36 -8.34
N PRO A 800 8.39 6.46 -8.68
CA PRO A 800 9.08 7.30 -7.72
C PRO A 800 8.18 8.43 -7.19
N SER A 801 6.98 8.09 -6.70
CA SER A 801 5.93 9.08 -6.34
C SER A 801 6.30 10.06 -5.22
N HIS A 802 7.46 9.95 -4.57
CA HIS A 802 7.94 10.87 -3.54
C HIS A 802 9.09 11.77 -4.03
N SER A 803 9.52 11.66 -5.29
CA SER A 803 10.41 12.63 -5.93
C SER A 803 9.57 13.66 -6.69
N ASN A 804 9.18 14.72 -5.99
CA ASN A 804 8.40 15.80 -6.58
C ASN A 804 8.91 17.14 -6.06
N LEU A 805 8.97 18.11 -6.96
CA LEU A 805 9.22 19.51 -6.65
C LEU A 805 7.96 20.31 -6.95
N VAL A 806 7.56 21.17 -6.02
CA VAL A 806 6.36 22.00 -6.14
C VAL A 806 6.59 23.44 -5.70
N GLN A 807 5.69 24.31 -6.15
CA GLN A 807 5.43 25.59 -5.49
C GLN A 807 4.08 25.54 -4.77
N VAL A 808 4.00 26.29 -3.68
CA VAL A 808 2.78 26.53 -2.91
C VAL A 808 2.55 28.03 -2.82
N GLU A 809 1.34 28.48 -3.10
CA GLU A 809 0.93 29.88 -2.93
C GLU A 809 -0.49 29.97 -2.39
N LYS A 810 -0.82 31.10 -1.76
CA LYS A 810 -2.18 31.38 -1.32
C LYS A 810 -3.09 31.54 -2.54
N ALA A 811 -4.21 30.80 -2.58
CA ALA A 811 -5.13 30.76 -3.71
C ALA A 811 -6.03 32.00 -3.82
#